data_AF-A0A2A2QCT3-F1
#
_entry.id   AF-A0A2A2QCT3-F1
#
_cell.length_a   1.000
_cell.length_b   1.000
_cell.length_c   1.000
_cell.angle_alpha   90.00
_cell.angle_beta   90.00
_cell.angle_gamma   90.00
#
_symmetry.space_group_name_H-M   'P 1'
#
loop_
_entity.id
_entity.type
_entity.pdbx_description
1 polymer ?
#
loop_
_entity_poly.entity_id
_entity_poly.type
_entity_poly.pdbx_seq_one_letter_code
_entity_poly.pdbx_strand_id
1 'polypeptide(L)'
;MKKLIPLLVLAATVFYVARTLMPVPEASAFKIAAFGELPVLVNGRIKPLDTVARSSLLQLQGRQRVSSPLVSAPIVATPSEWLLEVVFRPEKADTFPTFQIDNPDLLALLGKTEDDIKIKYEKTALKVLSVFGFVPSHFRRFSLRDLTPHIGTIQEQAKLADPIEAAVRTPFQRAVLQLYGNLVHYQRLRHALVAPGRTDFLGDLLKFQDNVVAGVAAVRAKQAGQEHDAALVSTMTEIGESFVIMAESTNLLVIPPDAGNSDPTAWKPAGAALLETFRTGRVNSGALAYAGLAHAWRNNQPEQFNKLIELYRAEIGKRLEPQLTKVGAEKRFNVAQPFYSSMTLYAVALFVGLFSWLLWPDVLGRSAFWITAVAWLVATGGMAMRMWIEGRPPVTNLYSSALFVGWGAVGLCLILEQIYKNAIGSVAAGVIGFSTLLIAHHLSLSGDTMEMMRAVLDSNFWLATHVIVVTAGYSATFLAGFLGIIYILRGLFTRTLDSVTADALTRMVYGIICFATLFSFVGTILGGIWADQSWGRFWGWDPKENGALIIVIWNAVILHARWGGMIKQRGLMNLAIGGNIVTSWSWFGTNMLGVGLHSYGFTDAAFVALSGFVLSQIAFIGLGCLPLSLWRSFNRRPAAGQPDAAAAAPGR
;
A
#
# COMPACT_ATOMS: atom_id res chain seq x y z
N MET A 1 34.55 21.00 15.25
CA MET A 1 33.69 20.72 14.06
C MET A 1 33.13 19.30 14.04
N LYS A 2 33.92 18.22 14.19
CA LYS A 2 33.41 16.82 14.11
C LYS A 2 32.29 16.45 15.10
N LYS A 3 32.25 17.03 16.30
CA LYS A 3 31.18 16.80 17.29
C LYS A 3 29.82 17.41 16.90
N LEU A 4 29.79 18.39 16.00
CA LEU A 4 28.56 19.05 15.53
C LEU A 4 27.90 18.31 14.37
N ILE A 5 28.65 17.45 13.66
CA ILE A 5 28.16 16.75 12.46
C ILE A 5 26.88 15.95 12.74
N PRO A 6 26.77 15.13 13.81
CA PRO A 6 25.54 14.37 14.06
C PRO A 6 24.33 15.27 14.32
N LEU A 7 24.55 16.45 14.93
CA LEU A 7 23.50 17.44 15.20
C LEU A 7 23.04 18.14 13.92
N LEU A 8 23.97 18.47 13.02
CA LEU A 8 23.64 19.01 11.70
C LEU A 8 22.89 18.01 10.84
N VAL A 9 23.30 16.73 10.88
CA VAL A 9 22.58 15.63 10.21
C VAL A 9 21.17 15.47 10.77
N LEU A 10 21.00 15.51 12.10
CA LEU A 10 19.69 15.48 12.73
C LEU A 10 18.82 16.66 12.26
N ALA A 11 19.36 17.89 12.30
CA ALA A 11 18.63 19.08 11.85
C ALA A 11 18.23 19.00 10.37
N ALA A 12 19.13 18.54 9.50
CA ALA A 12 18.83 18.33 8.08
C ALA A 12 17.76 17.24 7.86
N THR A 13 17.81 16.16 8.64
CA THR A 13 16.83 15.07 8.58
C THR A 13 15.45 15.54 9.03
N VAL A 14 15.38 16.29 10.13
CA VAL A 14 14.14 16.91 10.62
C VAL A 14 13.60 17.91 9.60
N PHE A 15 14.46 18.72 8.99
CA PHE A 15 14.05 19.66 7.94
C PHE A 15 13.48 18.94 6.71
N TYR A 16 14.11 17.85 6.28
CA TYR A 16 13.59 17.00 5.20
C TYR A 16 12.16 16.51 5.50
N VAL A 17 11.94 15.98 6.71
CA VAL A 17 10.61 15.52 7.16
C VAL A 17 9.62 16.68 7.28
N ALA A 18 10.03 17.83 7.83
CA ALA A 18 9.17 18.99 7.96
C ALA A 18 8.68 19.47 6.59
N ARG A 19 9.53 19.43 5.56
CA ARG A 19 9.16 19.78 4.19
C ARG A 19 8.09 18.85 3.62
N THR A 20 8.08 17.56 3.96
CA THR A 20 7.04 16.64 3.47
C THR A 20 5.68 16.89 4.11
N LEU A 21 5.63 17.55 5.28
CA LEU A 21 4.39 17.91 5.97
C LEU A 21 3.80 19.25 5.49
N MET A 22 4.57 20.04 4.74
CA MET A 22 4.11 21.33 4.22
C MET A 22 3.18 21.14 3.02
N PRO A 23 2.07 21.89 2.93
CA PRO A 23 1.21 21.85 1.76
C PRO A 23 1.97 22.32 0.52
N VAL A 24 1.82 21.60 -0.59
CA VAL A 24 2.35 22.03 -1.89
C VAL A 24 1.48 23.17 -2.40
N PRO A 25 2.05 24.34 -2.76
CA PRO A 25 1.28 25.44 -3.34
C PRO A 25 0.56 24.99 -4.62
N GLU A 26 -0.72 25.32 -4.75
CA GLU A 26 -1.47 25.09 -5.99
C GLU A 26 -1.11 26.15 -7.02
N ALA A 27 -0.60 25.73 -8.18
CA ALA A 27 -0.34 26.63 -9.32
C ALA A 27 -1.61 26.94 -10.12
N SER A 28 -2.70 26.19 -9.91
CA SER A 28 -3.97 26.35 -10.63
C SER A 28 -4.87 27.41 -9.97
N ALA A 29 -5.64 28.12 -10.77
CA ALA A 29 -6.73 28.98 -10.27
C ALA A 29 -7.87 28.15 -9.64
N PHE A 30 -8.01 26.89 -10.03
CA PHE A 30 -8.94 25.94 -9.42
C PHE A 30 -8.36 25.33 -8.16
N LYS A 31 -9.15 25.32 -7.07
CA LYS A 31 -8.82 24.64 -5.82
C LYS A 31 -9.07 23.14 -5.92
N ILE A 32 -8.28 22.46 -6.75
CA ILE A 32 -8.38 21.02 -7.04
C ILE A 32 -8.16 20.20 -5.75
N ALA A 33 -7.26 20.64 -4.89
CA ALA A 33 -7.00 20.03 -3.60
C ALA A 33 -8.24 20.12 -2.70
N ALA A 34 -9.02 21.19 -2.77
CA ALA A 34 -10.28 21.30 -2.02
C ALA A 34 -11.35 20.33 -2.56
N PHE A 35 -11.40 20.12 -3.88
CA PHE A 35 -12.25 19.07 -4.48
C PHE A 35 -11.83 17.68 -3.98
N GLY A 36 -10.53 17.40 -3.94
CA GLY A 36 -10.00 16.15 -3.40
C GLY A 36 -10.33 15.92 -1.91
N GLU A 37 -10.66 16.96 -1.14
CA GLU A 37 -11.12 16.86 0.26
C GLU A 37 -12.62 16.59 0.40
N LEU A 38 -13.38 16.57 -0.69
CA LEU A 38 -14.79 16.21 -0.58
C LEU A 38 -14.93 14.76 -0.09
N PRO A 39 -15.75 14.52 0.93
CA PRO A 39 -15.96 13.20 1.50
C PRO A 39 -16.77 12.31 0.55
N VAL A 40 -16.43 11.02 0.55
CA VAL A 40 -17.15 9.98 -0.18
C VAL A 40 -17.13 8.69 0.64
N LEU A 41 -18.23 7.93 0.61
CA LEU A 41 -18.26 6.59 1.17
C LEU A 41 -17.99 5.56 0.07
N VAL A 42 -16.90 4.81 0.23
CA VAL A 42 -16.50 3.73 -0.69
C VAL A 42 -16.01 2.54 0.12
N ASN A 43 -16.50 1.35 -0.21
CA ASN A 43 -16.17 0.09 0.48
C ASN A 43 -16.40 0.20 2.00
N GLY A 44 -17.51 0.82 2.43
CA GLY A 44 -17.91 0.92 3.84
C GLY A 44 -17.16 1.97 4.68
N ARG A 45 -16.27 2.78 4.08
CA ARG A 45 -15.50 3.82 4.79
C ARG A 45 -15.63 5.18 4.13
N ILE A 46 -15.87 6.22 4.93
CA ILE A 46 -15.83 7.62 4.48
C ILE A 46 -14.36 8.05 4.34
N LYS A 47 -14.00 8.56 3.16
CA LYS A 47 -12.62 8.93 2.79
C LYS A 47 -12.64 10.12 1.81
N PRO A 48 -11.52 10.81 1.58
CA PRO A 48 -11.44 11.88 0.57
C PRO A 48 -11.52 11.31 -0.85
N LEU A 49 -12.09 12.09 -1.78
CA LEU A 49 -11.99 11.80 -3.22
C LEU A 49 -10.53 11.69 -3.71
N ASP A 50 -9.57 12.39 -3.07
CA ASP A 50 -8.13 12.21 -3.33
C ASP A 50 -7.67 10.76 -3.10
N THR A 51 -8.13 10.09 -2.04
CA THR A 51 -7.81 8.68 -1.80
C THR A 51 -8.35 7.81 -2.93
N VAL A 52 -9.62 8.02 -3.33
CA VAL A 52 -10.24 7.29 -4.44
C VAL A 52 -9.46 7.49 -5.73
N ALA A 53 -9.04 8.72 -6.03
CA ALA A 53 -8.26 9.02 -7.22
C ALA A 53 -6.91 8.28 -7.22
N ARG A 54 -6.18 8.33 -6.10
CA ARG A 54 -4.87 7.67 -5.95
C ARG A 54 -4.98 6.15 -6.05
N SER A 55 -5.93 5.55 -5.34
CA SER A 55 -6.12 4.10 -5.33
C SER A 55 -6.56 3.59 -6.71
N SER A 56 -7.43 4.34 -7.38
CA SER A 56 -7.88 4.02 -8.74
C SER A 56 -6.71 4.07 -9.71
N LEU A 57 -5.90 5.14 -9.70
CA LEU A 57 -4.72 5.22 -10.58
C LEU A 57 -3.70 4.11 -10.30
N LEU A 58 -3.46 3.75 -9.03
CA LEU A 58 -2.63 2.60 -8.68
C LEU A 58 -3.18 1.29 -9.25
N GLN A 59 -4.48 1.05 -9.10
CA GLN A 59 -5.12 -0.17 -9.62
C GLN A 59 -5.08 -0.23 -11.16
N LEU A 60 -5.29 0.91 -11.84
CA LEU A 60 -5.36 0.99 -13.29
C LEU A 60 -3.98 0.92 -13.97
N GLN A 61 -2.93 1.50 -13.38
CA GLN A 61 -1.60 1.63 -14.02
C GLN A 61 -0.38 1.54 -13.09
N GLY A 62 -0.56 1.05 -11.86
CA GLY A 62 0.52 0.88 -10.88
C GLY A 62 1.18 2.18 -10.44
N ARG A 63 0.59 3.35 -10.72
CA ARG A 63 1.16 4.68 -10.44
C ARG A 63 0.07 5.67 -10.06
N GLN A 64 0.35 6.56 -9.12
CA GLN A 64 -0.53 7.69 -8.76
C GLN A 64 -0.39 8.91 -9.70
N ARG A 65 -0.01 8.73 -10.97
CA ARG A 65 0.11 9.82 -11.94
C ARG A 65 -0.12 9.32 -13.35
N VAL A 66 -0.70 10.16 -14.20
CA VAL A 66 -0.85 9.88 -15.63
C VAL A 66 0.28 10.58 -16.38
N SER A 67 1.07 9.82 -17.11
CA SER A 67 2.22 10.32 -17.86
C SER A 67 2.46 9.47 -19.10
N SER A 68 2.92 10.07 -20.19
CA SER A 68 3.38 9.37 -21.39
C SER A 68 4.89 9.59 -21.56
N PRO A 69 5.69 8.57 -21.93
CA PRO A 69 7.09 8.76 -22.26
C PRO A 69 7.30 9.68 -23.48
N LEU A 70 6.25 9.89 -24.29
CA LEU A 70 6.27 10.76 -25.46
C LEU A 70 6.02 12.24 -25.12
N VAL A 71 5.53 12.53 -23.91
CA VAL A 71 5.18 13.90 -23.46
C VAL A 71 5.98 14.22 -22.21
N SER A 72 6.82 15.25 -22.28
CA SER A 72 7.66 15.67 -21.14
C SER A 72 6.86 16.38 -20.04
N ALA A 73 5.79 17.09 -20.40
CA ALA A 73 4.90 17.74 -19.46
C ALA A 73 3.90 16.73 -18.84
N PRO A 74 3.49 16.93 -17.58
CA PRO A 74 2.43 16.13 -16.97
C PRO A 74 1.11 16.31 -17.74
N ILE A 75 0.44 15.20 -18.07
CA ILE A 75 -0.88 15.23 -18.73
C ILE A 75 -1.93 15.83 -17.78
N VAL A 76 -1.81 15.49 -16.50
CA VAL A 76 -2.54 16.06 -15.35
C VAL A 76 -1.54 16.23 -14.20
N ALA A 77 -1.68 17.29 -13.42
CA ALA A 77 -0.74 17.63 -12.36
C ALA A 77 -0.95 16.79 -11.09
N THR A 78 -2.19 16.37 -10.81
CA THR A 78 -2.52 15.62 -9.58
C THR A 78 -3.51 14.47 -9.81
N PRO A 79 -3.58 13.47 -8.90
CA PRO A 79 -4.62 12.44 -8.93
C PRO A 79 -6.04 13.01 -8.91
N SER A 80 -6.30 14.03 -8.07
CA SER A 80 -7.62 14.65 -7.99
C SER A 80 -8.01 15.36 -9.29
N GLU A 81 -7.05 15.94 -10.01
CA GLU A 81 -7.30 16.51 -11.34
C GLU A 81 -7.63 15.42 -12.37
N TRP A 82 -6.94 14.28 -12.33
CA TRP A 82 -7.33 13.13 -13.16
C TRP A 82 -8.78 12.70 -12.88
N LEU A 83 -9.16 12.58 -11.60
CA LEU A 83 -10.52 12.21 -11.25
C LEU A 83 -11.54 13.25 -11.72
N LEU A 84 -11.24 14.56 -11.59
CA LEU A 84 -12.07 15.64 -12.13
C LEU A 84 -12.31 15.47 -13.63
N GLU A 85 -11.26 15.18 -14.40
CA GLU A 85 -11.42 14.97 -15.84
C GLU A 85 -12.26 13.70 -16.11
N VAL A 86 -12.07 12.61 -15.37
CA VAL A 86 -12.88 11.38 -15.54
C VAL A 86 -14.37 11.61 -15.27
N VAL A 87 -14.70 12.36 -14.22
CA VAL A 87 -16.10 12.56 -13.78
C VAL A 87 -16.81 13.71 -14.48
N PHE A 88 -16.08 14.75 -14.94
CA PHE A 88 -16.66 15.95 -15.54
C PHE A 88 -16.33 16.18 -17.01
N ARG A 89 -15.26 15.57 -17.55
CA ARG A 89 -14.89 15.64 -18.98
C ARG A 89 -14.39 14.28 -19.49
N PRO A 90 -15.22 13.23 -19.40
CA PRO A 90 -14.82 11.88 -19.79
C PRO A 90 -14.29 11.81 -21.23
N GLU A 91 -14.82 12.63 -22.14
CA GLU A 91 -14.34 12.75 -23.51
C GLU A 91 -12.85 13.09 -23.63
N LYS A 92 -12.31 13.86 -22.68
CA LYS A 92 -10.89 14.19 -22.59
C LYS A 92 -10.13 13.10 -21.84
N ALA A 93 -10.66 12.65 -20.69
CA ALA A 93 -10.02 11.64 -19.87
C ALA A 93 -9.82 10.30 -20.57
N ASP A 94 -10.74 9.92 -21.47
CA ASP A 94 -10.70 8.68 -22.23
C ASP A 94 -9.52 8.61 -23.21
N THR A 95 -8.85 9.74 -23.47
CA THR A 95 -7.60 9.83 -24.26
C THR A 95 -6.34 9.59 -23.45
N PHE A 96 -6.44 9.58 -22.12
CA PHE A 96 -5.28 9.47 -21.24
C PHE A 96 -4.78 8.02 -21.14
N PRO A 97 -3.45 7.78 -21.18
CA PRO A 97 -2.87 6.44 -21.08
C PRO A 97 -2.95 5.91 -19.63
N THR A 98 -4.13 5.37 -19.29
CA THR A 98 -4.52 5.09 -17.90
C THR A 98 -4.50 3.60 -17.57
N PHE A 99 -4.52 2.70 -18.57
CA PHE A 99 -4.60 1.25 -18.35
C PHE A 99 -3.27 0.57 -18.65
N GLN A 100 -2.61 -0.02 -17.64
CA GLN A 100 -1.39 -0.79 -17.85
C GLN A 100 -1.70 -2.20 -18.34
N ILE A 101 -1.02 -2.62 -19.41
CA ILE A 101 -1.14 -3.95 -20.01
C ILE A 101 0.27 -4.49 -20.27
N ASP A 102 0.65 -5.52 -19.52
CA ASP A 102 1.97 -6.15 -19.62
C ASP A 102 1.94 -7.55 -20.25
N ASN A 103 0.79 -8.21 -20.26
CA ASN A 103 0.69 -9.58 -20.75
C ASN A 103 0.75 -9.62 -22.29
N PRO A 104 1.67 -10.38 -22.89
CA PRO A 104 1.88 -10.38 -24.34
C PRO A 104 0.70 -10.97 -25.11
N ASP A 105 0.05 -12.01 -24.59
CA ASP A 105 -1.13 -12.63 -25.23
C ASP A 105 -2.32 -11.66 -25.23
N LEU A 106 -2.47 -10.88 -24.16
CA LEU A 106 -3.47 -9.81 -24.08
C LEU A 106 -3.15 -8.66 -25.02
N LEU A 107 -1.88 -8.29 -25.20
CA LEU A 107 -1.49 -7.29 -26.20
C LEU A 107 -1.79 -7.79 -27.62
N ALA A 108 -1.51 -9.06 -27.91
CA ALA A 108 -1.85 -9.68 -29.18
C ALA A 108 -3.37 -9.70 -29.45
N LEU A 109 -4.19 -9.93 -28.41
CA LEU A 109 -5.65 -9.82 -28.49
C LEU A 109 -6.12 -8.40 -28.89
N LEU A 110 -5.37 -7.37 -28.49
CA LEU A 110 -5.60 -5.97 -28.85
C LEU A 110 -5.00 -5.60 -30.21
N GLY A 111 -4.47 -6.56 -30.96
CA GLY A 111 -3.77 -6.32 -32.22
C GLY A 111 -2.50 -5.49 -32.06
N LYS A 112 -1.87 -5.51 -30.87
CA LYS A 112 -0.60 -4.83 -30.59
C LYS A 112 0.55 -5.84 -30.62
N THR A 113 1.54 -5.57 -31.45
CA THR A 113 2.80 -6.32 -31.49
C THR A 113 3.86 -5.65 -30.60
N GLU A 114 4.93 -6.39 -30.27
CA GLU A 114 6.10 -5.82 -29.56
C GLU A 114 6.70 -4.61 -30.29
N ASP A 115 6.69 -4.60 -31.63
CA ASP A 115 7.19 -3.47 -32.41
C ASP A 115 6.28 -2.23 -32.30
N ASP A 116 4.97 -2.41 -32.14
CA ASP A 116 4.01 -1.31 -31.98
C ASP A 116 4.16 -0.60 -30.63
N ILE A 117 4.55 -1.34 -29.60
CA ILE A 117 4.75 -0.80 -28.25
C ILE A 117 6.17 -0.29 -28.02
N LYS A 118 7.11 -0.56 -28.93
CA LYS A 118 8.51 -0.13 -28.78
C LYS A 118 8.68 1.39 -28.95
N ILE A 119 9.31 2.03 -27.98
CA ILE A 119 9.57 3.47 -28.02
C ILE A 119 10.82 3.74 -28.86
N LYS A 120 10.64 4.44 -29.98
CA LYS A 120 11.74 4.88 -30.85
C LYS A 120 12.23 6.26 -30.41
N TYR A 121 13.30 6.28 -29.64
CA TYR A 121 13.98 7.53 -29.27
C TYR A 121 14.80 8.06 -30.45
N GLU A 122 14.70 9.35 -30.78
CA GLU A 122 15.55 9.95 -31.83
C GLU A 122 16.99 10.18 -31.33
N LYS A 123 17.14 10.65 -30.09
CA LYS A 123 18.45 10.99 -29.49
C LYS A 123 19.23 9.72 -29.11
N THR A 124 20.46 9.60 -29.59
CA THR A 124 21.37 8.48 -29.29
C THR A 124 21.55 8.23 -27.79
N ALA A 125 21.68 9.30 -26.98
CA ALA A 125 21.78 9.17 -25.53
C ALA A 125 20.56 8.45 -24.91
N LEU A 126 19.34 8.79 -25.35
CA LEU A 126 18.12 8.14 -24.88
C LEU A 126 17.99 6.70 -25.37
N LYS A 127 18.44 6.40 -26.60
CA LYS A 127 18.52 5.01 -27.10
C LYS A 127 19.42 4.18 -26.19
N VAL A 128 20.63 4.66 -25.88
CA VAL A 128 21.58 3.97 -25.00
C VAL A 128 20.98 3.79 -23.61
N LEU A 129 20.41 4.86 -23.02
CA LEU A 129 19.75 4.78 -21.72
C LEU A 129 18.58 3.79 -21.70
N SER A 130 17.86 3.62 -22.81
CA SER A 130 16.74 2.67 -22.91
C SER A 130 17.20 1.22 -22.90
N VAL A 131 18.36 0.92 -23.52
CA VAL A 131 18.97 -0.41 -23.53
C VAL A 131 19.42 -0.81 -22.12
N PHE A 132 19.96 0.14 -21.36
CA PHE A 132 20.35 -0.09 -19.96
C PHE A 132 19.19 0.05 -18.96
N GLY A 133 17.95 0.27 -19.43
CA GLY A 133 16.76 0.33 -18.58
C GLY A 133 16.60 1.61 -17.76
N PHE A 134 17.38 2.66 -18.04
CA PHE A 134 17.25 3.97 -17.37
C PHE A 134 16.06 4.79 -17.87
N VAL A 135 15.62 4.55 -19.11
CA VAL A 135 14.39 5.12 -19.67
C VAL A 135 13.50 4.00 -20.24
N PRO A 136 12.17 4.17 -20.30
CA PRO A 136 11.27 3.12 -20.76
C PRO A 136 11.56 2.71 -22.20
N SER A 137 11.68 1.42 -22.48
CA SER A 137 11.86 0.90 -23.84
C SER A 137 10.53 0.63 -24.56
N HIS A 138 9.45 0.43 -23.81
CA HIS A 138 8.12 0.11 -24.34
C HIS A 138 7.02 0.97 -23.70
N PHE A 139 5.99 1.27 -24.49
CA PHE A 139 4.76 1.92 -24.06
C PHE A 139 3.72 0.86 -23.71
N ARG A 140 3.43 0.73 -22.41
CA ARG A 140 2.54 -0.32 -21.87
C ARG A 140 1.26 0.22 -21.24
N ARG A 141 0.88 1.48 -21.54
CA ARG A 141 -0.26 2.16 -20.90
C ARG A 141 -1.21 2.69 -21.96
N PHE A 142 -2.39 2.14 -22.08
CA PHE A 142 -3.34 2.45 -23.14
C PHE A 142 -4.45 3.36 -22.63
N SER A 143 -5.04 4.14 -23.54
CA SER A 143 -6.20 4.97 -23.23
C SER A 143 -7.50 4.16 -23.34
N LEU A 144 -8.60 4.63 -22.73
CA LEU A 144 -9.90 3.96 -22.92
C LEU A 144 -10.29 3.97 -24.40
N ARG A 145 -9.95 5.05 -25.12
CA ARG A 145 -10.18 5.17 -26.56
C ARG A 145 -9.44 4.08 -27.36
N ASP A 146 -8.21 3.75 -26.98
CA ASP A 146 -7.45 2.67 -27.61
C ASP A 146 -8.09 1.30 -27.36
N LEU A 147 -8.70 1.11 -26.19
CA LEU A 147 -9.30 -0.17 -25.78
C LEU A 147 -10.75 -0.33 -26.25
N THR A 148 -11.45 0.76 -26.54
CA THR A 148 -12.89 0.77 -26.90
C THR A 148 -13.25 -0.25 -27.98
N PRO A 149 -12.51 -0.39 -29.10
CA PRO A 149 -12.82 -1.38 -30.13
C PRO A 149 -12.76 -2.84 -29.64
N HIS A 150 -12.03 -3.10 -28.55
CA HIS A 150 -11.75 -4.45 -28.05
C HIS A 150 -12.51 -4.78 -26.76
N ILE A 151 -13.29 -3.85 -26.19
CA ILE A 151 -14.02 -4.07 -24.92
C ILE A 151 -14.92 -5.31 -25.00
N GLY A 152 -15.62 -5.51 -26.12
CA GLY A 152 -16.48 -6.68 -26.32
C GLY A 152 -15.71 -8.00 -26.21
N THR A 153 -14.57 -8.09 -26.92
CA THR A 153 -13.69 -9.28 -26.86
C THR A 153 -13.10 -9.49 -25.47
N ILE A 154 -12.65 -8.42 -24.79
CA ILE A 154 -12.15 -8.51 -23.41
C ILE A 154 -13.24 -9.05 -22.49
N GLN A 155 -14.47 -8.57 -22.62
CA GLN A 155 -15.61 -9.00 -21.81
C GLN A 155 -15.95 -10.48 -22.07
N GLU A 156 -15.93 -10.94 -23.32
CA GLU A 156 -16.14 -12.35 -23.65
C GLU A 156 -15.07 -13.26 -23.02
N GLN A 157 -13.80 -12.89 -23.16
CA GLN A 157 -12.70 -13.63 -22.53
C GLN A 157 -12.80 -13.62 -21.00
N ALA A 158 -13.21 -12.49 -20.41
CA ALA A 158 -13.44 -12.39 -18.97
C ALA A 158 -14.56 -13.32 -18.51
N LYS A 159 -15.69 -13.41 -19.24
CA LYS A 159 -16.78 -14.34 -18.94
C LYS A 159 -16.35 -15.80 -18.97
N LEU A 160 -15.44 -16.17 -19.89
CA LEU A 160 -14.89 -17.53 -19.96
C LEU A 160 -13.92 -17.82 -18.81
N ALA A 161 -13.17 -16.81 -18.35
CA ALA A 161 -12.18 -16.94 -17.28
C ALA A 161 -12.77 -16.89 -15.86
N ASP A 162 -13.89 -16.20 -15.67
CA ASP A 162 -14.52 -15.96 -14.37
C ASP A 162 -14.86 -17.24 -13.57
N PRO A 163 -15.51 -18.28 -14.16
CA PRO A 163 -15.89 -19.49 -13.42
C PRO A 163 -14.69 -20.38 -13.06
N ILE A 164 -13.51 -20.14 -13.63
CA ILE A 164 -12.31 -20.93 -13.35
C ILE A 164 -11.75 -20.51 -11.99
N GLU A 165 -11.40 -21.48 -11.15
CA GLU A 165 -10.86 -21.23 -9.81
C GLU A 165 -9.52 -20.49 -9.87
N ALA A 166 -9.34 -19.47 -9.00
CA ALA A 166 -8.22 -18.53 -9.10
C ALA A 166 -6.83 -19.19 -9.13
N ALA A 167 -6.65 -20.28 -8.38
CA ALA A 167 -5.40 -21.02 -8.27
C ALA A 167 -4.95 -21.67 -9.59
N VAL A 168 -5.90 -22.07 -10.45
CA VAL A 168 -5.60 -22.79 -11.71
C VAL A 168 -5.73 -21.90 -12.96
N ARG A 169 -6.11 -20.62 -12.80
CA ARG A 169 -6.18 -19.66 -13.92
C ARG A 169 -4.83 -19.49 -14.59
N THR A 170 -4.80 -19.42 -15.92
CA THR A 170 -3.59 -19.10 -16.68
C THR A 170 -3.19 -17.62 -16.51
N PRO A 171 -1.93 -17.25 -16.77
CA PRO A 171 -1.51 -15.85 -16.71
C PRO A 171 -2.34 -14.92 -17.60
N PHE A 172 -2.74 -15.39 -18.80
CA PHE A 172 -3.63 -14.66 -19.70
C PHE A 172 -5.02 -14.44 -19.09
N GLN A 173 -5.66 -15.48 -18.55
CA GLN A 173 -6.97 -15.39 -17.91
C GLN A 173 -6.98 -14.39 -16.75
N ARG A 174 -5.92 -14.41 -15.92
CA ARG A 174 -5.74 -13.43 -14.83
C ARG A 174 -5.62 -12.01 -15.37
N ALA A 175 -4.81 -11.81 -16.41
CA ALA A 175 -4.62 -10.50 -17.03
C ALA A 175 -5.91 -9.95 -17.66
N VAL A 176 -6.70 -10.80 -18.32
CA VAL A 176 -8.01 -10.44 -18.89
C VAL A 176 -8.99 -10.02 -17.79
N LEU A 177 -9.14 -10.82 -16.74
CA LEU A 177 -10.03 -10.48 -15.62
C LEU A 177 -9.62 -9.19 -14.92
N GLN A 178 -8.30 -8.99 -14.74
CA GLN A 178 -7.77 -7.76 -14.17
C GLN A 178 -8.08 -6.54 -15.06
N LEU A 179 -7.84 -6.63 -16.37
CA LEU A 179 -8.14 -5.54 -17.30
C LEU A 179 -9.66 -5.25 -17.36
N TYR A 180 -10.49 -6.29 -17.41
CA TYR A 180 -11.94 -6.13 -17.40
C TYR A 180 -12.44 -5.46 -16.11
N GLY A 181 -11.95 -5.91 -14.95
CA GLY A 181 -12.24 -5.27 -13.66
C GLY A 181 -11.81 -3.80 -13.62
N ASN A 182 -10.65 -3.49 -14.19
CA ASN A 182 -10.14 -2.13 -14.32
C ASN A 182 -11.04 -1.26 -15.24
N LEU A 183 -11.52 -1.80 -16.36
CA LEU A 183 -12.45 -1.10 -17.26
C LEU A 183 -13.79 -0.81 -16.55
N VAL A 184 -14.34 -1.80 -15.84
CA VAL A 184 -15.57 -1.64 -15.04
C VAL A 184 -15.37 -0.58 -13.95
N HIS A 185 -14.23 -0.59 -13.27
CA HIS A 185 -13.89 0.41 -12.25
C HIS A 185 -13.81 1.83 -12.84
N TYR A 186 -13.15 2.00 -13.98
CA TYR A 186 -13.09 3.29 -14.66
C TYR A 186 -14.48 3.77 -15.09
N GLN A 187 -15.31 2.88 -15.62
CA GLN A 187 -16.70 3.19 -16.00
C GLN A 187 -17.54 3.62 -14.78
N ARG A 188 -17.36 2.97 -13.63
CA ARG A 188 -18.00 3.36 -12.36
C ARG A 188 -17.68 4.78 -11.93
N LEU A 189 -16.45 5.23 -12.13
CA LEU A 189 -16.05 6.61 -11.87
C LEU A 189 -16.69 7.56 -12.88
N ARG A 190 -16.64 7.20 -14.18
CA ARG A 190 -17.17 8.01 -15.28
C ARG A 190 -18.63 8.41 -15.10
N HIS A 191 -19.44 7.52 -14.52
CA HIS A 191 -20.89 7.70 -14.35
C HIS A 191 -21.30 8.13 -12.94
N ALA A 192 -20.34 8.43 -12.06
CA ALA A 192 -20.61 8.66 -10.65
C ALA A 192 -21.32 9.99 -10.36
N LEU A 193 -20.97 11.07 -11.07
CA LEU A 193 -21.39 12.44 -10.72
C LEU A 193 -22.24 13.12 -11.79
N VAL A 194 -22.08 12.74 -13.06
CA VAL A 194 -22.74 13.37 -14.21
C VAL A 194 -23.34 12.28 -15.10
N ALA A 195 -24.53 12.53 -15.63
CA ALA A 195 -25.20 11.59 -16.51
C ALA A 195 -24.40 11.34 -17.81
N PRO A 196 -24.35 10.09 -18.31
CA PRO A 196 -23.61 9.75 -19.53
C PRO A 196 -24.05 10.61 -20.72
N GLY A 197 -23.09 11.15 -21.47
CA GLY A 197 -23.37 11.91 -22.69
C GLY A 197 -23.97 13.30 -22.51
N ARG A 198 -24.21 13.77 -21.27
CA ARG A 198 -24.74 15.11 -20.99
C ARG A 198 -23.61 16.13 -20.79
N THR A 199 -23.55 17.15 -21.64
CA THR A 199 -22.54 18.23 -21.55
C THR A 199 -22.93 19.33 -20.58
N ASP A 200 -24.19 19.78 -20.63
CA ASP A 200 -24.78 20.76 -19.71
C ASP A 200 -25.75 20.11 -18.70
N PHE A 201 -25.19 19.24 -17.86
CA PHE A 201 -25.98 18.49 -16.89
C PHE A 201 -26.66 19.37 -15.84
N LEU A 202 -26.06 20.51 -15.49
CA LEU A 202 -26.69 21.49 -14.60
C LEU A 202 -27.97 22.05 -15.24
N GLY A 203 -27.90 22.49 -16.49
CA GLY A 203 -29.06 22.97 -17.23
C GLY A 203 -30.16 21.90 -17.35
N ASP A 204 -29.78 20.65 -17.59
CA ASP A 204 -30.72 19.52 -17.62
C ASP A 204 -31.42 19.32 -16.26
N LEU A 205 -30.68 19.39 -15.14
CA LEU A 205 -31.27 19.26 -13.80
C LEU A 205 -32.19 20.42 -13.43
N LEU A 206 -31.88 21.64 -13.86
CA LEU A 206 -32.75 22.81 -13.64
C LEU A 206 -34.06 22.68 -14.43
N LYS A 207 -33.99 22.32 -15.71
CA LYS A 207 -35.19 22.03 -16.52
C LYS A 207 -36.00 20.88 -15.94
N PHE A 208 -35.33 19.85 -15.43
CA PHE A 208 -35.98 18.75 -14.74
C PHE A 208 -36.70 19.22 -13.47
N GLN A 209 -36.04 20.03 -12.62
CA GLN A 209 -36.64 20.61 -11.42
C GLN A 209 -37.92 21.40 -11.73
N ASP A 210 -37.91 22.20 -12.80
CA ASP A 210 -39.06 23.02 -13.20
C ASP A 210 -40.24 22.16 -13.69
N ASN A 211 -39.95 21.01 -14.31
CA ASN A 211 -40.96 20.16 -14.95
C ASN A 211 -41.31 18.89 -14.18
N VAL A 212 -40.61 18.52 -13.10
CA VAL A 212 -40.77 17.20 -12.45
C VAL A 212 -42.19 16.94 -11.94
N VAL A 213 -42.87 17.95 -11.38
CA VAL A 213 -44.22 17.79 -10.85
C VAL A 213 -45.22 17.51 -11.97
N ALA A 214 -45.17 18.30 -13.05
CA ALA A 214 -46.01 18.11 -14.23
C ALA A 214 -45.67 16.80 -14.97
N GLY A 215 -44.39 16.49 -15.09
CA GLY A 215 -43.89 15.28 -15.73
C GLY A 215 -44.30 14.00 -15.00
N VAL A 216 -44.20 13.96 -13.67
CA VAL A 216 -44.68 12.82 -12.87
C VAL A 216 -46.20 12.65 -13.02
N ALA A 217 -46.97 13.74 -13.06
CA ALA A 217 -48.40 13.68 -13.32
C ALA A 217 -48.71 13.11 -14.72
N ALA A 218 -47.97 13.55 -15.76
CA ALA A 218 -48.11 13.03 -17.11
C ALA A 218 -47.77 11.54 -17.22
N VAL A 219 -46.71 11.07 -16.55
CA VAL A 219 -46.34 9.64 -16.49
C VAL A 219 -47.43 8.81 -15.81
N ARG A 220 -48.00 9.30 -14.69
CA ARG A 220 -49.12 8.63 -14.01
C ARG A 220 -50.38 8.60 -14.86
N ALA A 221 -50.70 9.70 -15.56
CA ALA A 221 -51.83 9.77 -16.48
C ALA A 221 -51.69 8.75 -17.62
N LYS A 222 -50.50 8.64 -18.22
CA LYS A 222 -50.20 7.60 -19.21
C LYS A 222 -50.41 6.18 -18.66
N GLN A 223 -49.92 5.90 -17.45
CA GLN A 223 -50.09 4.58 -16.80
C GLN A 223 -51.57 4.26 -16.51
N ALA A 224 -52.38 5.29 -16.22
CA ALA A 224 -53.82 5.17 -16.00
C ALA A 224 -54.66 5.15 -17.29
N GLY A 225 -54.03 5.22 -18.47
CA GLY A 225 -54.74 5.30 -19.76
C GLY A 225 -55.47 6.63 -19.99
N GLN A 226 -55.08 7.69 -19.29
CA GLN A 226 -55.65 9.03 -19.41
C GLN A 226 -54.91 9.87 -20.46
N GLU A 227 -55.53 10.98 -20.90
CA GLU A 227 -54.86 11.98 -21.74
C GLU A 227 -53.65 12.56 -21.01
N HIS A 228 -52.52 12.65 -21.71
CA HIS A 228 -51.24 13.01 -21.12
C HIS A 228 -50.34 13.73 -22.14
N ASP A 229 -49.40 14.52 -21.62
CA ASP A 229 -48.37 15.14 -22.43
C ASP A 229 -47.28 14.10 -22.78
N ALA A 230 -47.29 13.64 -24.03
CA ALA A 230 -46.34 12.65 -24.52
C ALA A 230 -44.87 13.14 -24.48
N ALA A 231 -44.62 14.44 -24.67
CA ALA A 231 -43.28 15.01 -24.67
C ALA A 231 -42.71 15.05 -23.25
N LEU A 232 -43.52 15.43 -22.26
CA LEU A 232 -43.14 15.36 -20.85
C LEU A 232 -42.89 13.92 -20.41
N VAL A 233 -43.70 12.96 -20.85
CA VAL A 233 -43.45 11.54 -20.55
C VAL A 233 -42.09 11.10 -21.12
N SER A 234 -41.80 11.37 -22.39
CA SER A 234 -40.51 10.97 -23.00
C SER A 234 -39.34 11.56 -22.24
N THR A 235 -39.42 12.87 -21.93
CA THR A 235 -38.38 13.58 -21.19
C THR A 235 -38.15 12.97 -19.80
N MET A 236 -39.22 12.63 -19.08
CA MET A 236 -39.12 12.01 -17.74
C MET A 236 -38.56 10.59 -17.81
N THR A 237 -38.92 9.82 -18.84
CA THR A 237 -38.38 8.46 -19.06
C THR A 237 -36.90 8.51 -19.36
N GLU A 238 -36.45 9.34 -20.33
CA GLU A 238 -35.05 9.44 -20.74
C GLU A 238 -34.13 9.92 -19.59
N ILE A 239 -34.56 10.93 -18.83
CA ILE A 239 -33.77 11.42 -17.71
C ILE A 239 -33.78 10.43 -16.54
N GLY A 240 -34.92 9.74 -16.31
CA GLY A 240 -35.04 8.68 -15.32
C GLY A 240 -34.10 7.51 -15.61
N GLU A 241 -34.05 7.03 -16.85
CA GLU A 241 -33.12 5.98 -17.30
C GLU A 241 -31.66 6.39 -17.07
N SER A 242 -31.33 7.65 -17.37
CA SER A 242 -29.98 8.19 -17.11
C SER A 242 -29.63 8.14 -15.62
N PHE A 243 -30.58 8.47 -14.73
CA PHE A 243 -30.36 8.40 -13.29
C PHE A 243 -30.27 6.97 -12.75
N VAL A 244 -31.03 6.02 -13.32
CA VAL A 244 -30.89 4.59 -13.00
C VAL A 244 -29.50 4.10 -13.37
N ILE A 245 -29.02 4.42 -14.58
CA ILE A 245 -27.65 4.08 -15.00
C ILE A 245 -26.65 4.65 -14.00
N MET A 246 -26.74 5.93 -13.63
CA MET A 246 -25.84 6.53 -12.63
C MET A 246 -25.93 5.84 -11.26
N ALA A 247 -27.11 5.40 -10.84
CA ALA A 247 -27.31 4.76 -9.54
C ALA A 247 -26.72 3.35 -9.48
N GLU A 248 -26.86 2.56 -10.55
CA GLU A 248 -26.46 1.16 -10.60
C GLU A 248 -25.02 0.97 -11.08
N SER A 249 -24.51 1.92 -11.86
CA SER A 249 -23.19 1.81 -12.48
C SER A 249 -22.05 2.26 -11.58
N THR A 250 -22.28 2.68 -10.33
CA THR A 250 -21.22 3.19 -9.45
C THR A 250 -21.32 2.65 -8.03
N ASN A 251 -20.16 2.47 -7.39
CA ASN A 251 -20.04 2.24 -5.94
C ASN A 251 -19.57 3.50 -5.19
N LEU A 252 -19.56 4.65 -5.88
CA LEU A 252 -19.13 5.92 -5.34
C LEU A 252 -20.32 6.62 -4.67
N LEU A 253 -20.44 6.46 -3.35
CA LEU A 253 -21.53 7.06 -2.59
C LEU A 253 -21.11 8.47 -2.15
N VAL A 254 -21.60 9.48 -2.86
CA VAL A 254 -21.11 10.88 -2.79
C VAL A 254 -22.12 11.83 -2.14
N ILE A 255 -23.37 11.38 -1.96
CA ILE A 255 -24.42 12.14 -1.32
C ILE A 255 -24.54 11.68 0.13
N PRO A 256 -24.27 12.57 1.11
CA PRO A 256 -24.39 12.23 2.53
C PRO A 256 -25.86 12.03 2.93
N PRO A 257 -26.11 11.35 4.06
CA PRO A 257 -27.46 11.19 4.59
C PRO A 257 -28.15 12.52 4.89
N ASP A 258 -29.48 12.53 4.76
CA ASP A 258 -30.33 13.66 5.11
C ASP A 258 -30.28 13.96 6.62
N ALA A 259 -30.57 15.20 7.02
CA ALA A 259 -30.40 15.65 8.41
C ALA A 259 -31.23 14.86 9.46
N GLY A 260 -32.28 14.15 9.05
CA GLY A 260 -33.10 13.31 9.93
C GLY A 260 -32.63 11.87 10.06
N ASN A 261 -31.56 11.46 9.36
CA ASN A 261 -31.06 10.10 9.39
C ASN A 261 -29.93 9.96 10.43
N SER A 262 -30.13 9.09 11.41
CA SER A 262 -29.16 8.82 12.48
C SER A 262 -27.99 7.94 12.05
N ASP A 263 -28.09 7.28 10.90
CA ASP A 263 -27.01 6.47 10.34
C ASP A 263 -26.05 7.34 9.49
N PRO A 264 -24.81 7.58 9.96
CA PRO A 264 -23.83 8.38 9.24
C PRO A 264 -23.28 7.67 7.99
N THR A 265 -23.58 6.40 7.79
CA THR A 265 -23.11 5.56 6.67
C THR A 265 -24.15 5.36 5.57
N ALA A 266 -25.36 5.90 5.74
CA ALA A 266 -26.45 5.85 4.75
C ALA A 266 -26.24 6.82 3.57
N TRP A 267 -25.04 6.79 2.99
CA TRP A 267 -24.65 7.55 1.81
C TRP A 267 -25.24 6.93 0.55
N LYS A 268 -25.49 7.76 -0.46
CA LYS A 268 -26.15 7.34 -1.69
C LYS A 268 -25.31 7.72 -2.93
N PRO A 269 -25.41 6.96 -4.03
CA PRO A 269 -24.94 7.45 -5.33
C PRO A 269 -25.70 8.71 -5.74
N ALA A 270 -25.07 9.57 -6.55
CA ALA A 270 -25.75 10.77 -7.06
C ALA A 270 -27.01 10.41 -7.87
N GLY A 271 -26.95 9.37 -8.69
CA GLY A 271 -28.10 8.86 -9.45
C GLY A 271 -29.30 8.47 -8.56
N ALA A 272 -29.04 7.79 -7.44
CA ALA A 272 -30.11 7.40 -6.50
C ALA A 272 -30.76 8.63 -5.84
N ALA A 273 -29.95 9.62 -5.44
CA ALA A 273 -30.48 10.88 -4.91
C ALA A 273 -31.28 11.67 -5.96
N LEU A 274 -30.91 11.58 -7.24
CA LEU A 274 -31.67 12.16 -8.34
C LEU A 274 -33.00 11.43 -8.57
N LEU A 275 -33.03 10.10 -8.48
CA LEU A 275 -34.27 9.32 -8.58
C LEU A 275 -35.27 9.65 -7.46
N GLU A 276 -34.80 9.98 -6.26
CA GLU A 276 -35.68 10.44 -5.17
C GLU A 276 -36.44 11.73 -5.51
N THR A 277 -35.96 12.52 -6.47
CA THR A 277 -36.62 13.74 -6.95
C THR A 277 -38.00 13.44 -7.54
N PHE A 278 -38.19 12.30 -8.22
CA PHE A 278 -39.51 11.92 -8.75
C PHE A 278 -40.58 11.75 -7.65
N ARG A 279 -40.14 11.43 -6.42
CA ARG A 279 -41.02 11.30 -5.25
C ARG A 279 -41.15 12.61 -4.48
N THR A 280 -40.05 13.32 -4.29
CA THR A 280 -39.98 14.50 -3.42
C THR A 280 -40.31 15.81 -4.13
N GLY A 281 -40.25 15.84 -5.46
CA GLY A 281 -40.42 17.03 -6.29
C GLY A 281 -39.26 18.04 -6.20
N ARG A 282 -38.17 17.71 -5.50
CA ARG A 282 -37.00 18.59 -5.32
C ARG A 282 -35.70 17.86 -5.58
N VAL A 283 -34.87 18.41 -6.44
CA VAL A 283 -33.54 17.88 -6.73
C VAL A 283 -32.67 18.01 -5.50
N ASN A 284 -31.94 16.94 -5.16
CA ASN A 284 -31.02 16.92 -4.04
C ASN A 284 -29.93 18.01 -4.21
N SER A 285 -29.69 18.80 -3.15
CA SER A 285 -28.72 19.90 -3.18
C SER A 285 -27.28 19.45 -3.41
N GLY A 286 -26.90 18.25 -2.95
CA GLY A 286 -25.58 17.67 -3.21
C GLY A 286 -25.40 17.27 -4.67
N ALA A 287 -26.44 16.67 -5.28
CA ALA A 287 -26.41 16.36 -6.71
C ALA A 287 -26.33 17.64 -7.57
N LEU A 288 -27.06 18.70 -7.20
CA LEU A 288 -26.94 20.02 -7.82
C LEU A 288 -25.55 20.62 -7.63
N ALA A 289 -24.94 20.49 -6.45
CA ALA A 289 -23.58 20.97 -6.20
C ALA A 289 -22.58 20.31 -7.16
N TYR A 290 -22.63 18.98 -7.32
CA TYR A 290 -21.76 18.27 -8.27
C TYR A 290 -22.02 18.67 -9.73
N ALA A 291 -23.28 18.85 -10.14
CA ALA A 291 -23.60 19.36 -11.47
C ALA A 291 -23.07 20.78 -11.70
N GLY A 292 -23.14 21.65 -10.68
CA GLY A 292 -22.56 22.99 -10.70
C GLY A 292 -21.03 22.97 -10.82
N LEU A 293 -20.36 22.06 -10.10
CA LEU A 293 -18.91 21.86 -10.23
C LEU A 293 -18.54 21.39 -11.63
N ALA A 294 -19.32 20.46 -12.21
CA ALA A 294 -19.12 20.00 -13.57
C ALA A 294 -19.23 21.15 -14.58
N HIS A 295 -20.26 21.99 -14.45
CA HIS A 295 -20.47 23.17 -15.29
C HIS A 295 -19.30 24.16 -15.16
N ALA A 296 -18.91 24.51 -13.94
CA ALA A 296 -17.82 25.45 -13.70
C ALA A 296 -16.45 24.94 -14.20
N TRP A 297 -16.17 23.64 -14.02
CA TRP A 297 -14.97 23.00 -14.56
C TRP A 297 -14.97 23.03 -16.10
N ARG A 298 -16.08 22.64 -16.72
CA ARG A 298 -16.26 22.61 -18.18
C ARG A 298 -16.13 23.98 -18.83
N ASN A 299 -16.65 25.03 -18.18
CA ASN A 299 -16.66 26.40 -18.69
C ASN A 299 -15.49 27.26 -18.21
N ASN A 300 -14.48 26.67 -17.57
CA ASN A 300 -13.28 27.36 -17.08
C ASN A 300 -13.59 28.51 -16.09
N GLN A 301 -14.47 28.27 -15.11
CA GLN A 301 -14.93 29.25 -14.12
C GLN A 301 -14.38 28.94 -12.71
N PRO A 302 -13.12 29.28 -12.40
CA PRO A 302 -12.47 28.90 -11.14
C PRO A 302 -13.13 29.52 -9.91
N GLU A 303 -13.59 30.77 -9.97
CA GLU A 303 -14.24 31.44 -8.83
C GLU A 303 -15.52 30.72 -8.40
N GLN A 304 -16.39 30.39 -9.37
CA GLN A 304 -17.63 29.65 -9.12
C GLN A 304 -17.35 28.25 -8.60
N PHE A 305 -16.40 27.54 -9.22
CA PHE A 305 -15.97 26.22 -8.78
C PHE A 305 -15.49 26.24 -7.32
N ASN A 306 -14.61 27.18 -6.99
CA ASN A 306 -14.04 27.33 -5.65
C ASN A 306 -15.12 27.66 -4.62
N LYS A 307 -16.06 28.54 -4.98
CA LYS A 307 -17.16 28.92 -4.08
C LYS A 307 -18.15 27.78 -3.85
N LEU A 308 -18.47 27.00 -4.88
CA LEU A 308 -19.36 25.83 -4.75
C LEU A 308 -18.77 24.78 -3.79
N ILE A 309 -17.46 24.50 -3.87
CA ILE A 309 -16.80 23.58 -2.93
C ILE A 309 -16.87 24.10 -1.50
N GLU A 310 -16.59 25.40 -1.29
CA GLU A 310 -16.64 26.03 0.02
C GLU A 310 -18.04 25.90 0.64
N LEU A 311 -19.09 26.26 -0.12
CA LEU A 311 -20.47 26.20 0.32
C LEU A 311 -20.92 24.76 0.59
N TYR A 312 -20.58 23.82 -0.31
CA TYR A 312 -20.97 22.43 -0.15
C TYR A 312 -20.29 21.78 1.05
N ARG A 313 -18.99 22.05 1.25
CA ARG A 313 -18.27 21.55 2.42
C ARG A 313 -18.81 22.15 3.72
N ALA A 314 -19.14 23.44 3.74
CA ALA A 314 -19.76 24.09 4.90
C ALA A 314 -21.12 23.45 5.24
N GLU A 315 -21.91 23.08 4.22
CA GLU A 315 -23.19 22.39 4.42
C GLU A 315 -23.01 20.98 5.00
N ILE A 316 -22.02 20.21 4.51
CA ILE A 316 -21.69 18.89 5.05
C ILE A 316 -21.16 18.99 6.49
N GLY A 317 -20.32 20.00 6.76
CA GLY A 317 -19.68 20.20 8.08
C GLY A 317 -20.66 20.45 9.21
N LYS A 318 -21.85 21.00 8.92
CA LYS A 318 -22.93 21.14 9.91
C LYS A 318 -23.35 19.81 10.55
N ARG A 319 -23.10 18.67 9.89
CA ARG A 319 -23.61 17.34 10.29
C ARG A 319 -22.51 16.30 10.47
N LEU A 320 -21.43 16.39 9.69
CA LEU A 320 -20.39 15.35 9.58
C LEU A 320 -18.98 15.87 9.93
N GLU A 321 -18.87 16.86 10.82
CA GLU A 321 -17.59 17.45 11.22
C GLU A 321 -16.53 16.44 11.70
N PRO A 322 -16.87 15.42 12.54
CA PRO A 322 -15.89 14.41 12.93
C PRO A 322 -15.32 13.63 11.74
N GLN A 323 -16.17 13.31 10.75
CA GLN A 323 -15.78 12.61 9.54
C GLN A 323 -14.95 13.52 8.63
N LEU A 324 -15.31 14.80 8.49
CA LEU A 324 -14.54 15.78 7.72
C LEU A 324 -13.13 15.98 8.29
N THR A 325 -12.98 15.93 9.61
CA THR A 325 -11.68 15.99 10.27
C THR A 325 -10.81 14.80 9.86
N LYS A 326 -11.35 13.58 9.88
CA LYS A 326 -10.65 12.38 9.41
C LYS A 326 -10.30 12.45 7.92
N VAL A 327 -11.23 12.92 7.08
CA VAL A 327 -11.04 13.07 5.63
C VAL A 327 -9.91 14.05 5.31
N GLY A 328 -9.90 15.23 5.95
CA GLY A 328 -8.84 16.22 5.75
C GLY A 328 -7.48 15.71 6.20
N ALA A 329 -7.45 14.93 7.28
CA ALA A 329 -6.21 14.39 7.81
C ALA A 329 -5.68 13.19 6.99
N GLU A 330 -6.55 12.35 6.42
CA GLU A 330 -6.17 11.31 5.45
C GLU A 330 -5.53 11.90 4.19
N LYS A 331 -6.08 13.01 3.66
CA LYS A 331 -5.45 13.70 2.53
C LYS A 331 -4.05 14.20 2.89
N ARG A 332 -3.86 14.83 4.05
CA ARG A 332 -2.54 15.27 4.50
C ARG A 332 -1.58 14.09 4.66
N PHE A 333 -2.08 12.97 5.18
CA PHE A 333 -1.32 11.73 5.28
C PHE A 333 -0.88 11.21 3.89
N ASN A 334 -1.77 11.23 2.89
CA ASN A 334 -1.46 10.82 1.52
C ASN A 334 -0.39 11.69 0.86
N VAL A 335 -0.40 13.00 1.13
CA VAL A 335 0.61 13.94 0.61
C VAL A 335 1.94 13.78 1.34
N ALA A 336 1.92 13.61 2.66
CA ALA A 336 3.12 13.49 3.47
C ALA A 336 3.91 12.19 3.23
N GLN A 337 3.24 11.14 2.77
CA GLN A 337 3.82 9.82 2.46
C GLN A 337 4.83 9.33 3.52
N PRO A 338 4.46 9.27 4.82
CA PRO A 338 5.41 9.05 5.91
C PRO A 338 6.23 7.78 5.73
N PHE A 339 5.64 6.71 5.21
CA PHE A 339 6.35 5.46 4.95
C PHE A 339 7.35 5.56 3.80
N TYR A 340 7.08 6.33 2.76
CA TYR A 340 8.05 6.58 1.70
C TYR A 340 9.24 7.39 2.24
N SER A 341 8.95 8.44 3.00
CA SER A 341 9.97 9.25 3.69
C SER A 341 10.82 8.39 4.63
N SER A 342 10.22 7.56 5.49
CA SER A 342 10.95 6.61 6.34
C SER A 342 11.79 5.62 5.54
N MET A 343 11.28 5.09 4.42
CA MET A 343 12.02 4.17 3.56
C MET A 343 13.29 4.84 3.01
N THR A 344 13.19 6.09 2.52
CA THR A 344 14.36 6.85 2.05
C THR A 344 15.37 7.09 3.17
N LEU A 345 14.90 7.45 4.38
CA LEU A 345 15.77 7.69 5.52
C LEU A 345 16.47 6.42 6.01
N TYR A 346 15.79 5.26 6.02
CA TYR A 346 16.43 3.98 6.35
C TYR A 346 17.51 3.59 5.35
N ALA A 347 17.29 3.83 4.05
CA ALA A 347 18.32 3.61 3.04
C ALA A 347 19.55 4.52 3.28
N VAL A 348 19.32 5.81 3.59
CA VAL A 348 20.42 6.74 3.92
C VAL A 348 21.14 6.30 5.20
N ALA A 349 20.40 5.95 6.26
CA ALA A 349 20.97 5.48 7.53
C ALA A 349 21.82 4.22 7.35
N LEU A 350 21.37 3.29 6.49
CA LEU A 350 22.12 2.09 6.13
C LEU A 350 23.49 2.46 5.55
N PHE A 351 23.53 3.30 4.51
CA PHE A 351 24.80 3.69 3.90
C PHE A 351 25.70 4.44 4.89
N VAL A 352 25.16 5.40 5.64
CA VAL A 352 25.92 6.13 6.67
C VAL A 352 26.48 5.18 7.74
N GLY A 353 25.70 4.20 8.16
CA GLY A 353 26.12 3.16 9.12
C GLY A 353 27.24 2.27 8.56
N LEU A 354 27.12 1.81 7.31
CA LEU A 354 28.18 1.02 6.65
C LEU A 354 29.47 1.83 6.49
N PHE A 355 29.37 3.10 6.08
CA PHE A 355 30.54 3.98 5.96
C PHE A 355 31.17 4.31 7.32
N SER A 356 30.41 4.29 8.41
CA SER A 356 30.95 4.54 9.76
C SER A 356 32.06 3.56 10.14
N TRP A 357 31.95 2.30 9.70
CA TRP A 357 32.97 1.28 9.98
C TRP A 357 34.27 1.50 9.20
N LEU A 358 34.22 2.26 8.11
CA LEU A 358 35.39 2.62 7.31
C LEU A 358 35.95 3.99 7.72
N LEU A 359 35.08 4.95 8.06
CA LEU A 359 35.40 6.35 8.26
C LEU A 359 34.67 6.90 9.50
N TRP A 360 35.43 7.45 10.45
CA TRP A 360 34.92 8.12 11.66
C TRP A 360 33.77 7.36 12.39
N PRO A 361 34.06 6.19 13.00
CA PRO A 361 33.07 5.31 13.61
C PRO A 361 32.10 6.03 14.56
N ASP A 362 32.63 6.87 15.45
CA ASP A 362 31.82 7.58 16.45
C ASP A 362 30.89 8.63 15.83
N VAL A 363 31.35 9.35 14.80
CA VAL A 363 30.62 10.48 14.23
C VAL A 363 29.53 9.98 13.28
N LEU A 364 29.91 9.11 12.35
CA LEU A 364 28.96 8.56 11.38
C LEU A 364 28.01 7.56 12.04
N GLY A 365 28.46 6.77 13.02
CA GLY A 365 27.59 5.87 13.79
C GLY A 365 26.47 6.62 14.53
N ARG A 366 26.82 7.72 15.22
CA ARG A 366 25.81 8.59 15.86
C ARG A 366 24.88 9.27 14.84
N SER A 367 25.40 9.61 13.66
CA SER A 367 24.60 10.20 12.59
C SER A 367 23.58 9.19 12.04
N ALA A 368 24.01 7.94 11.79
CA ALA A 368 23.13 6.85 11.37
C ALA A 368 22.03 6.57 12.41
N PHE A 369 22.38 6.59 13.70
CA PHE A 369 21.41 6.45 14.79
C PHE A 369 20.32 7.54 14.74
N TRP A 370 20.69 8.82 14.62
CA TRP A 370 19.71 9.91 14.58
C TRP A 370 18.81 9.84 13.33
N ILE A 371 19.37 9.51 12.16
CA ILE A 371 18.57 9.32 10.95
C ILE A 371 17.57 8.17 11.15
N THR A 372 18.01 7.06 11.72
CA THR A 372 17.17 5.89 12.01
C THR A 372 16.08 6.22 13.02
N ALA A 373 16.41 6.96 14.09
CA ALA A 373 15.46 7.38 15.10
C ALA A 373 14.38 8.30 14.51
N VAL A 374 14.75 9.28 13.67
CA VAL A 374 13.79 10.13 12.98
C VAL A 374 12.92 9.31 12.01
N ALA A 375 13.53 8.41 11.23
CA ALA A 375 12.79 7.52 10.31
C ALA A 375 11.75 6.67 11.06
N TRP A 376 12.12 6.14 12.22
CA TRP A 376 11.24 5.35 13.08
C TRP A 376 10.13 6.19 13.72
N LEU A 377 10.43 7.42 14.15
CA LEU A 377 9.42 8.36 14.65
C LEU A 377 8.41 8.76 13.56
N VAL A 378 8.87 9.00 12.33
CA VAL A 378 7.98 9.28 11.18
C VAL A 378 7.10 8.08 10.85
N ALA A 379 7.67 6.86 10.86
CA ALA A 379 6.90 5.64 10.66
C ALA A 379 5.87 5.45 11.78
N THR A 380 6.24 5.73 13.03
CA THR A 380 5.34 5.69 14.20
C THR A 380 4.20 6.68 14.06
N GLY A 381 4.48 7.93 13.69
CA GLY A 381 3.47 8.94 13.42
C GLY A 381 2.54 8.53 12.27
N GLY A 382 3.08 7.96 11.20
CA GLY A 382 2.29 7.42 10.10
C GLY A 382 1.36 6.28 10.53
N MET A 383 1.86 5.36 11.36
CA MET A 383 1.08 4.24 11.88
C MET A 383 -0.02 4.71 12.85
N ALA A 384 0.31 5.61 13.78
CA ALA A 384 -0.65 6.20 14.71
C ALA A 384 -1.76 7.00 13.99
N MET A 385 -1.38 7.75 12.95
CA MET A 385 -2.33 8.48 12.12
C MET A 385 -3.32 7.52 11.43
N ARG A 386 -2.82 6.42 10.88
CA ARG A 386 -3.66 5.36 10.30
C ARG A 386 -4.59 4.74 11.33
N MET A 387 -4.08 4.42 12.51
CA MET A 387 -4.90 3.86 13.60
C MET A 387 -6.06 4.79 13.97
N TRP A 388 -5.82 6.10 14.01
CA TRP A 388 -6.86 7.09 14.30
C TRP A 388 -7.87 7.25 13.16
N ILE A 389 -7.42 7.27 11.90
CA ILE A 389 -8.29 7.31 10.72
C ILE A 389 -9.19 6.07 10.70
N GLU A 390 -8.58 4.88 10.75
CA GLU A 390 -9.26 3.60 10.69
C GLU A 390 -10.06 3.27 11.97
N GLY A 391 -9.72 3.88 13.10
CA GLY A 391 -10.34 3.63 14.41
C GLY A 391 -9.95 2.29 15.05
N ARG A 392 -8.80 1.71 14.67
CA ARG A 392 -8.39 0.35 15.06
C ARG A 392 -6.86 0.13 15.00
N PRO A 393 -6.33 -0.95 15.58
CA PRO A 393 -4.89 -1.27 15.58
C PRO A 393 -4.28 -1.50 14.17
N PRO A 394 -2.94 -1.39 14.01
CA PRO A 394 -2.26 -1.31 12.71
C PRO A 394 -1.93 -2.68 12.09
N VAL A 395 -2.76 -3.71 12.28
CA VAL A 395 -2.48 -5.10 11.88
C VAL A 395 -3.70 -5.79 11.25
N THR A 396 -4.41 -5.07 10.41
CA THR A 396 -5.71 -5.47 9.82
C THR A 396 -5.57 -6.23 8.51
N ASN A 397 -4.46 -6.04 7.79
CA ASN A 397 -4.16 -6.72 6.52
C ASN A 397 -2.65 -6.97 6.36
N LEU A 398 -2.25 -7.69 5.29
CA LEU A 398 -0.84 -8.02 5.03
C LEU A 398 0.05 -6.77 4.92
N TYR A 399 -0.47 -5.69 4.33
CA TYR A 399 0.25 -4.43 4.22
C TYR A 399 0.55 -3.84 5.61
N SER A 400 -0.46 -3.71 6.46
CA SER A 400 -0.31 -3.11 7.79
C SER A 400 0.56 -3.98 8.71
N SER A 401 0.42 -5.31 8.61
CA SER A 401 1.29 -6.23 9.34
C SER A 401 2.74 -6.14 8.87
N ALA A 402 3.00 -5.93 7.58
CA ALA A 402 4.35 -5.73 7.05
C ALA A 402 5.01 -4.47 7.62
N LEU A 403 4.24 -3.37 7.71
CA LEU A 403 4.68 -2.15 8.39
C LEU A 403 5.00 -2.40 9.87
N PHE A 404 4.12 -3.11 10.58
CA PHE A 404 4.26 -3.37 12.01
C PHE A 404 5.49 -4.23 12.34
N VAL A 405 5.74 -5.31 11.57
CA VAL A 405 6.93 -6.15 11.75
C VAL A 405 8.21 -5.35 11.57
N GLY A 406 8.29 -4.58 10.48
CA GLY A 406 9.45 -3.72 10.20
C GLY A 406 9.67 -2.69 11.30
N TRP A 407 8.60 -2.00 11.71
CA TRP A 407 8.62 -1.02 12.79
C TRP A 407 9.10 -1.61 14.12
N GLY A 408 8.61 -2.79 14.49
CA GLY A 408 9.00 -3.49 15.72
C GLY A 408 10.46 -3.93 15.71
N ALA A 409 10.92 -4.53 14.60
CA ALA A 409 12.30 -4.96 14.44
C ALA A 409 13.28 -3.77 14.45
N VAL A 410 12.92 -2.64 13.82
CA VAL A 410 13.72 -1.40 13.89
C VAL A 410 13.74 -0.85 15.31
N GLY A 411 12.62 -0.88 16.04
CA GLY A 411 12.57 -0.48 17.44
C GLY A 411 13.54 -1.29 18.33
N LEU A 412 13.56 -2.61 18.15
CA LEU A 412 14.53 -3.49 18.81
C LEU A 412 15.97 -3.15 18.42
N CYS A 413 16.24 -2.84 17.15
CA CYS A 413 17.56 -2.40 16.69
C CYS A 413 18.02 -1.10 17.36
N LEU A 414 17.11 -0.13 17.56
CA LEU A 414 17.41 1.12 18.27
C LEU A 414 17.76 0.87 19.74
N ILE A 415 17.06 -0.05 20.40
CA ILE A 415 17.38 -0.48 21.77
C ILE A 415 18.78 -1.13 21.82
N LEU A 416 19.07 -2.03 20.89
CA LEU A 416 20.39 -2.67 20.80
C LEU A 416 21.50 -1.66 20.53
N GLU A 417 21.27 -0.70 19.62
CA GLU A 417 22.23 0.37 19.34
C GLU A 417 22.52 1.22 20.58
N GLN A 418 21.50 1.50 21.40
CA GLN A 418 21.68 2.25 22.65
C GLN A 418 22.54 1.51 23.68
N ILE A 419 22.51 0.18 23.67
CA ILE A 419 23.29 -0.69 24.58
C ILE A 419 24.73 -0.85 24.07
N TYR A 420 24.90 -1.24 22.81
CA TYR A 420 26.21 -1.65 22.26
C TYR A 420 26.98 -0.55 21.51
N LYS A 421 26.29 0.52 21.06
CA LYS A 421 26.86 1.76 20.50
C LYS A 421 27.95 1.56 19.43
N ASN A 422 27.74 0.61 18.52
CA ASN A 422 28.73 0.19 17.53
C ASN A 422 28.24 0.29 16.07
N ALA A 423 27.15 1.02 15.84
CA ALA A 423 26.43 1.20 14.58
C ALA A 423 25.81 -0.09 13.98
N ILE A 424 25.98 -1.26 14.63
CA ILE A 424 25.41 -2.52 14.15
C ILE A 424 23.88 -2.50 14.20
N GLY A 425 23.31 -1.94 15.27
CA GLY A 425 21.86 -1.76 15.40
C GLY A 425 21.33 -0.80 14.34
N SER A 426 22.03 0.31 14.07
CA SER A 426 21.63 1.27 13.03
C SER A 426 21.68 0.68 11.61
N VAL A 427 22.72 -0.09 11.29
CA VAL A 427 22.82 -0.80 10.00
C VAL A 427 21.72 -1.84 9.87
N ALA A 428 21.46 -2.63 10.93
CA ALA A 428 20.38 -3.61 10.93
C ALA A 428 19.00 -2.96 10.76
N ALA A 429 18.74 -1.87 11.48
CA ALA A 429 17.53 -1.07 11.33
C ALA A 429 17.38 -0.53 9.90
N GLY A 430 18.46 -0.02 9.31
CA GLY A 430 18.45 0.50 7.93
C GLY A 430 18.06 -0.56 6.91
N VAL A 431 18.66 -1.76 6.97
CA VAL A 431 18.30 -2.85 6.04
C VAL A 431 16.88 -3.37 6.29
N ILE A 432 16.54 -3.66 7.54
CA ILE A 432 15.23 -4.22 7.89
C ILE A 432 14.12 -3.22 7.52
N GLY A 433 14.23 -1.98 8.02
CA GLY A 433 13.25 -0.93 7.79
C GLY A 433 13.07 -0.61 6.30
N PHE A 434 14.16 -0.52 5.53
CA PHE A 434 14.07 -0.34 4.07
C PHE A 434 13.37 -1.53 3.40
N SER A 435 13.79 -2.75 3.69
CA SER A 435 13.27 -3.97 3.03
C SER A 435 11.78 -4.19 3.35
N THR A 436 11.36 -3.99 4.60
CA THR A 436 9.95 -4.15 4.99
C THR A 436 9.06 -3.07 4.39
N LEU A 437 9.53 -1.82 4.31
CA LEU A 437 8.77 -0.74 3.67
C LEU A 437 8.72 -0.92 2.15
N LEU A 438 9.75 -1.51 1.54
CA LEU A 438 9.73 -1.89 0.13
C LEU A 438 8.68 -2.98 -0.13
N ILE A 439 8.58 -3.99 0.74
CA ILE A 439 7.53 -5.01 0.66
C ILE A 439 6.14 -4.36 0.80
N ALA A 440 5.96 -3.50 1.80
CA ALA A 440 4.70 -2.77 1.99
C ALA A 440 4.35 -1.90 0.77
N HIS A 441 5.33 -1.27 0.13
CA HIS A 441 5.10 -0.52 -1.11
C HIS A 441 4.54 -1.41 -2.24
N HIS A 442 5.09 -2.61 -2.44
CA HIS A 442 4.56 -3.54 -3.44
C HIS A 442 3.15 -4.03 -3.09
N LEU A 443 2.88 -4.29 -1.81
CA LEU A 443 1.54 -4.65 -1.33
C LEU A 443 0.53 -3.50 -1.51
N SER A 444 0.97 -2.24 -1.49
CA SER A 444 0.08 -1.08 -1.71
C SER A 444 -0.35 -0.88 -3.16
N LEU A 445 0.30 -1.56 -4.11
CA LEU A 445 -0.04 -1.43 -5.55
C LEU A 445 -1.42 -2.03 -5.87
N SER A 446 -2.02 -2.81 -4.98
CA SER A 446 -3.36 -3.37 -5.15
C SER A 446 -4.51 -2.38 -4.93
N GLY A 447 -4.23 -1.15 -4.45
CA GLY A 447 -5.26 -0.11 -4.32
C GLY A 447 -5.27 0.58 -2.94
N ASP A 448 -6.45 0.69 -2.33
CA ASP A 448 -6.59 1.29 -1.00
C ASP A 448 -6.01 0.33 0.06
N THR A 449 -5.18 0.86 0.96
CA THR A 449 -4.55 0.06 2.02
C THR A 449 -5.28 0.14 3.35
N MET A 450 -6.28 1.02 3.48
CA MET A 450 -7.13 1.21 4.66
C MET A 450 -8.54 0.62 4.39
N GLU A 451 -8.57 -0.64 3.93
CA GLU A 451 -9.81 -1.35 3.58
C GLU A 451 -10.63 -1.74 4.82
N MET A 452 -11.93 -1.99 4.66
CA MET A 452 -12.73 -2.55 5.74
C MET A 452 -12.29 -3.99 6.06
N MET A 453 -12.25 -4.34 7.35
CA MET A 453 -11.85 -5.67 7.80
C MET A 453 -12.90 -6.72 7.43
N ARG A 454 -12.45 -7.97 7.28
CA ARG A 454 -13.39 -9.11 7.27
C ARG A 454 -14.08 -9.20 8.62
N ALA A 455 -15.35 -9.60 8.64
CA ALA A 455 -16.19 -9.57 9.84
C ALA A 455 -15.58 -10.28 11.08
N VAL A 456 -14.78 -11.33 10.90
CA VAL A 456 -14.11 -12.05 12.01
C VAL A 456 -13.02 -11.20 12.69
N LEU A 457 -12.38 -10.28 11.96
CA LEU A 457 -11.34 -9.37 12.46
C LEU A 457 -11.91 -8.17 13.22
N ASP A 458 -13.24 -8.05 13.35
CA ASP A 458 -13.90 -6.89 13.97
C ASP A 458 -13.75 -6.84 15.51
N SER A 459 -13.23 -7.91 16.13
CA SER A 459 -12.92 -7.90 17.57
C SER A 459 -11.60 -7.15 17.85
N ASN A 460 -11.72 -5.85 18.15
CA ASN A 460 -10.58 -4.97 18.48
C ASN A 460 -9.69 -5.51 19.60
N PHE A 461 -10.25 -6.25 20.58
CA PHE A 461 -9.48 -6.84 21.68
C PHE A 461 -8.47 -7.89 21.20
N TRP A 462 -8.90 -8.88 20.41
CA TRP A 462 -8.04 -9.96 19.94
C TRP A 462 -7.05 -9.47 18.88
N LEU A 463 -7.52 -8.59 18.00
CA LEU A 463 -6.65 -7.92 17.03
C LEU A 463 -5.51 -7.16 17.74
N ALA A 464 -5.82 -6.42 18.81
CA ALA A 464 -4.83 -5.66 19.57
C ALA A 464 -3.90 -6.54 20.44
N THR A 465 -4.36 -7.71 20.90
CA THR A 465 -3.59 -8.54 21.83
C THR A 465 -2.85 -9.66 21.12
N HIS A 466 -3.57 -10.59 20.50
CA HIS A 466 -2.99 -11.75 19.82
C HIS A 466 -2.06 -11.32 18.67
N VAL A 467 -2.58 -10.53 17.73
CA VAL A 467 -1.85 -10.24 16.48
C VAL A 467 -0.62 -9.39 16.79
N ILE A 468 -0.70 -8.42 17.70
CA ILE A 468 0.46 -7.62 18.12
C ILE A 468 1.53 -8.50 18.78
N VAL A 469 1.15 -9.37 19.72
CA VAL A 469 2.08 -10.23 20.45
C VAL A 469 2.79 -11.21 19.52
N VAL A 470 2.04 -11.91 18.66
CA VAL A 470 2.64 -12.90 17.73
C VAL A 470 3.56 -12.21 16.72
N THR A 471 3.16 -11.03 16.23
CA THR A 471 3.92 -10.26 15.24
C THR A 471 5.21 -9.66 15.83
N ALA A 472 5.21 -9.33 17.13
CA ALA A 472 6.44 -8.98 17.84
C ALA A 472 7.44 -10.16 17.89
N GLY A 473 6.94 -11.39 18.06
CA GLY A 473 7.75 -12.61 17.96
C GLY A 473 8.35 -12.81 16.56
N TYR A 474 7.59 -12.53 15.50
CA TYR A 474 8.08 -12.60 14.12
C TYR A 474 9.17 -11.58 13.86
N SER A 475 8.96 -10.35 14.33
CA SER A 475 9.94 -9.25 14.25
C SER A 475 11.27 -9.62 14.89
N ALA A 476 11.21 -10.21 16.08
CA ALA A 476 12.39 -10.68 16.79
C ALA A 476 13.09 -11.84 16.07
N THR A 477 12.34 -12.80 15.53
CA THR A 477 12.92 -13.92 14.76
C THR A 477 13.66 -13.40 13.52
N PHE A 478 13.06 -12.48 12.76
CA PHE A 478 13.71 -11.85 11.61
C PHE A 478 14.98 -11.08 11.98
N LEU A 479 14.94 -10.34 13.09
CA LEU A 479 16.10 -9.60 13.58
C LEU A 479 17.24 -10.56 13.97
N ALA A 480 16.94 -11.67 14.65
CA ALA A 480 17.94 -12.66 15.02
C ALA A 480 18.66 -13.24 13.79
N GLY A 481 17.90 -13.63 12.76
CA GLY A 481 18.49 -14.13 11.52
C GLY A 481 19.30 -13.05 10.79
N PHE A 482 18.83 -11.80 10.78
CA PHE A 482 19.57 -10.69 10.16
C PHE A 482 20.92 -10.43 10.85
N LEU A 483 20.96 -10.42 12.19
CA LEU A 483 22.22 -10.33 12.93
C LEU A 483 23.13 -11.54 12.66
N GLY A 484 22.56 -12.72 12.45
CA GLY A 484 23.29 -13.90 11.99
C GLY A 484 23.96 -13.69 10.62
N ILE A 485 23.27 -13.06 9.67
CA ILE A 485 23.85 -12.69 8.36
C ILE A 485 25.02 -11.72 8.55
N ILE A 486 24.86 -10.67 9.38
CA ILE A 486 25.94 -9.73 9.68
C ILE A 486 27.16 -10.46 10.24
N TYR A 487 26.96 -11.39 11.18
CA TYR A 487 28.05 -12.19 11.75
C TYR A 487 28.81 -12.96 10.67
N ILE A 488 28.11 -13.69 9.80
CA ILE A 488 28.72 -14.51 8.75
C ILE A 488 29.47 -13.64 7.74
N LEU A 489 28.84 -12.57 7.25
CA LEU A 489 29.45 -11.69 6.26
C LEU A 489 30.69 -10.97 6.82
N ARG A 490 30.63 -10.50 8.07
CA ARG A 490 31.80 -9.89 8.72
C ARG A 490 32.94 -10.89 8.88
N GLY A 491 32.63 -12.13 9.25
CA GLY A 491 33.66 -13.16 9.43
C GLY A 491 34.32 -13.63 8.14
N LEU A 492 33.55 -13.76 7.06
CA LEU A 492 34.06 -14.20 5.75
C LEU A 492 34.81 -13.08 5.01
N PHE A 493 34.21 -11.89 4.91
CA PHE A 493 34.71 -10.86 4.00
C PHE A 493 35.64 -9.84 4.66
N THR A 494 35.58 -9.73 5.99
CA THR A 494 36.31 -8.70 6.73
C THR A 494 37.17 -9.30 7.84
N ARG A 495 38.07 -8.49 8.42
CA ARG A 495 38.84 -8.83 9.62
C ARG A 495 38.26 -8.22 10.90
N THR A 496 37.05 -7.67 10.80
CA THR A 496 36.42 -6.85 11.86
C THR A 496 35.60 -7.69 12.85
N LEU A 497 35.49 -9.00 12.65
CA LEU A 497 34.85 -9.91 13.58
C LEU A 497 35.89 -10.42 14.59
N ASP A 498 36.15 -9.62 15.63
CA ASP A 498 36.96 -10.01 16.78
C ASP A 498 36.11 -10.77 17.82
N SER A 499 36.76 -11.32 18.85
CA SER A 499 36.09 -12.08 19.91
C SER A 499 35.04 -11.26 20.64
N VAL A 500 35.31 -9.98 20.89
CA VAL A 500 34.38 -9.05 21.56
C VAL A 500 33.12 -8.85 20.72
N THR A 501 33.26 -8.57 19.44
CA THR A 501 32.11 -8.38 18.53
C THR A 501 31.34 -9.68 18.33
N ALA A 502 32.04 -10.81 18.17
CA ALA A 502 31.43 -12.12 18.02
C ALA A 502 30.61 -12.52 19.26
N ASP A 503 31.14 -12.27 20.46
CA ASP A 503 30.44 -12.52 21.72
C ASP A 503 29.24 -11.57 21.89
N ALA A 504 29.40 -10.29 21.55
CA ALA A 504 28.30 -9.33 21.59
C ALA A 504 27.15 -9.76 20.66
N LEU A 505 27.43 -10.08 19.40
CA LEU A 505 26.43 -10.57 18.44
C LEU A 505 25.78 -11.87 18.92
N THR A 506 26.56 -12.80 19.48
CA THR A 506 26.04 -14.06 20.03
C THR A 506 25.07 -13.80 21.19
N ARG A 507 25.41 -12.91 22.12
CA ARG A 507 24.54 -12.53 23.25
C ARG A 507 23.27 -11.82 22.77
N MET A 508 23.40 -10.93 21.79
CA MET A 508 22.25 -10.26 21.17
C MET A 508 21.30 -11.27 20.54
N VAL A 509 21.80 -12.12 19.64
CA VAL A 509 20.99 -13.13 18.94
C VAL A 509 20.33 -14.08 19.93
N TYR A 510 21.06 -14.56 20.94
CA TYR A 510 20.49 -15.43 21.96
C TYR A 510 19.34 -14.75 22.73
N GLY A 511 19.53 -13.52 23.21
CA GLY A 511 18.49 -12.78 23.93
C GLY A 511 17.26 -12.49 23.08
N ILE A 512 17.47 -12.16 21.79
CA ILE A 512 16.38 -11.91 20.84
C ILE A 512 15.61 -13.20 20.55
N ILE A 513 16.27 -14.35 20.47
CA ILE A 513 15.60 -15.64 20.29
C ILE A 513 14.77 -15.99 21.55
N CYS A 514 15.27 -15.73 22.76
CA CYS A 514 14.45 -15.88 23.98
C CYS A 514 13.18 -15.03 23.92
N PHE A 515 13.31 -13.76 23.52
CA PHE A 515 12.17 -12.87 23.31
C PHE A 515 11.23 -13.41 22.22
N ALA A 516 11.77 -13.84 21.07
CA ALA A 516 11.00 -14.41 19.97
C ALA A 516 10.21 -15.64 20.39
N THR A 517 10.82 -16.58 21.13
CA THR A 517 10.17 -17.78 21.66
C THR A 517 8.99 -17.41 22.56
N LEU A 518 9.20 -16.51 23.52
CA LEU A 518 8.15 -16.11 24.46
C LEU A 518 6.95 -15.49 23.73
N PHE A 519 7.19 -14.50 22.87
CA PHE A 519 6.13 -13.78 22.19
C PHE A 519 5.43 -14.62 21.11
N SER A 520 6.16 -15.47 20.37
CA SER A 520 5.53 -16.39 19.42
C SER A 520 4.71 -17.47 20.13
N PHE A 521 5.16 -17.99 21.27
CA PHE A 521 4.41 -18.97 22.05
C PHE A 521 3.13 -18.38 22.63
N VAL A 522 3.25 -17.28 23.40
CA VAL A 522 2.09 -16.60 23.98
C VAL A 522 1.14 -16.14 22.89
N GLY A 523 1.67 -15.57 21.80
CA GLY A 523 0.90 -15.19 20.62
C GLY A 523 0.11 -16.36 20.06
N THR A 524 0.74 -17.52 19.85
CA THR A 524 0.07 -18.73 19.32
C THR A 524 -1.06 -19.19 20.23
N ILE A 525 -0.87 -19.21 21.55
CA ILE A 525 -1.91 -19.57 22.51
C ILE A 525 -3.08 -18.58 22.49
N LEU A 526 -2.80 -17.26 22.48
CA LEU A 526 -3.84 -16.24 22.36
C LEU A 526 -4.64 -16.38 21.05
N GLY A 527 -3.98 -16.84 19.98
CA GLY A 527 -4.61 -17.12 18.69
C GLY A 527 -5.59 -18.28 18.77
N GLY A 528 -5.23 -19.35 19.48
CA GLY A 528 -6.13 -20.47 19.74
C GLY A 528 -7.36 -20.07 20.55
N ILE A 529 -7.20 -19.21 21.58
CA ILE A 529 -8.34 -18.70 22.35
C ILE A 529 -9.27 -17.85 21.45
N TRP A 530 -8.70 -17.02 20.59
CA TRP A 530 -9.49 -16.23 19.64
C TRP A 530 -10.22 -17.10 18.60
N ALA A 531 -9.57 -18.15 18.10
CA ALA A 531 -10.19 -19.13 17.20
C ALA A 531 -11.35 -19.86 17.88
N ASP A 532 -11.22 -20.21 19.16
CA ASP A 532 -12.28 -20.84 19.94
C ASP A 532 -13.53 -19.94 20.05
N GLN A 533 -13.32 -18.66 20.34
CA GLN A 533 -14.41 -17.68 20.42
C GLN A 533 -15.05 -17.38 19.05
N SER A 534 -14.28 -17.44 17.97
CA SER A 534 -14.75 -17.05 16.63
C SER A 534 -15.40 -18.21 15.88
N TRP A 535 -14.87 -19.43 16.05
CA TRP A 535 -15.22 -20.61 15.26
C TRP A 535 -15.57 -21.84 16.09
N GLY A 536 -15.63 -21.72 17.42
CA GLY A 536 -16.01 -22.81 18.33
C GLY A 536 -14.95 -23.89 18.49
N ARG A 537 -13.69 -23.65 18.09
CA ARG A 537 -12.56 -24.56 18.29
C ARG A 537 -11.24 -23.86 18.56
N PHE A 538 -10.50 -24.34 19.56
CA PHE A 538 -9.17 -23.81 19.90
C PHE A 538 -8.09 -24.07 18.83
N TRP A 539 -8.16 -25.22 18.14
CA TRP A 539 -7.16 -25.62 17.13
C TRP A 539 -7.78 -26.53 16.08
N GLY A 540 -7.26 -26.51 14.86
CA GLY A 540 -7.80 -27.29 13.74
C GLY A 540 -6.81 -27.55 12.61
N TRP A 541 -5.50 -27.40 12.86
CA TRP A 541 -4.43 -27.76 11.94
C TRP A 541 -4.48 -27.04 10.59
N ASP A 542 -5.06 -25.84 10.56
CA ASP A 542 -5.02 -24.95 9.39
C ASP A 542 -3.56 -24.56 9.06
N PRO A 543 -3.20 -24.31 7.79
CA PRO A 543 -1.84 -23.93 7.41
C PRO A 543 -1.23 -22.78 8.23
N LYS A 544 -2.02 -21.78 8.64
CA LYS A 544 -1.55 -20.67 9.49
C LYS A 544 -1.31 -21.09 10.94
N GLU A 545 -2.19 -21.91 11.50
CA GLU A 545 -2.02 -22.47 12.85
C GLU A 545 -0.74 -23.31 12.90
N ASN A 546 -0.53 -24.19 11.91
CA ASN A 546 0.69 -24.97 11.76
C ASN A 546 1.93 -24.07 11.57
N GLY A 547 1.81 -23.04 10.73
CA GLY A 547 2.87 -22.06 10.54
C GLY A 547 3.30 -21.38 11.84
N ALA A 548 2.34 -20.96 12.68
CA ALA A 548 2.63 -20.34 13.97
C ALA A 548 3.33 -21.31 14.93
N LEU A 549 2.86 -22.57 14.99
CA LEU A 549 3.48 -23.61 15.80
C LEU A 549 4.92 -23.92 15.37
N ILE A 550 5.19 -24.01 14.07
CA ILE A 550 6.54 -24.28 13.55
C ILE A 550 7.53 -23.18 13.95
N ILE A 551 7.11 -21.90 13.99
CA ILE A 551 7.97 -20.81 14.47
C ILE A 551 8.36 -21.02 15.94
N VAL A 552 7.38 -21.36 16.80
CA VAL A 552 7.62 -21.61 18.23
C VAL A 552 8.61 -22.77 18.41
N ILE A 553 8.35 -23.88 17.71
CA ILE A 553 9.21 -25.07 17.78
C ILE A 553 10.61 -24.75 17.28
N TRP A 554 10.74 -24.02 16.17
CA TRP A 554 12.05 -23.66 15.61
C TRP A 554 12.86 -22.82 16.60
N ASN A 555 12.26 -21.78 17.17
CA ASN A 555 12.94 -20.95 18.16
C ASN A 555 13.31 -21.75 19.43
N ALA A 556 12.46 -22.67 19.87
CA ALA A 556 12.76 -23.57 20.98
C ALA A 556 13.92 -24.54 20.66
N VAL A 557 13.98 -25.08 19.44
CA VAL A 557 15.08 -25.94 18.98
C VAL A 557 16.41 -25.19 19.02
N ILE A 558 16.44 -23.91 18.61
CA ILE A 558 17.67 -23.11 18.68
C ILE A 558 18.17 -22.99 20.12
N LEU A 559 17.27 -22.63 21.05
CA LEU A 559 17.61 -22.48 22.46
C LEU A 559 18.05 -23.81 23.08
N HIS A 560 17.34 -24.90 22.77
CA HIS A 560 17.66 -26.24 23.27
C HIS A 560 19.03 -26.72 22.76
N ALA A 561 19.30 -26.58 21.47
CA ALA A 561 20.58 -26.96 20.88
C ALA A 561 21.74 -26.11 21.43
N ARG A 562 21.49 -24.83 21.74
CA ARG A 562 22.49 -23.95 22.37
C ARG A 562 22.76 -24.32 23.82
N TRP A 563 21.69 -24.57 24.59
CA TRP A 563 21.80 -24.93 26.01
C TRP A 563 22.44 -26.32 26.17
N GLY A 564 22.06 -27.29 25.35
CA GLY A 564 22.66 -28.64 25.30
C GLY A 564 24.08 -28.68 24.73
N GLY A 565 24.66 -27.54 24.35
CA GLY A 565 26.03 -27.45 23.84
C GLY A 565 26.26 -28.02 22.44
N MET A 566 25.20 -28.47 21.76
CA MET A 566 25.22 -29.04 20.40
C MET A 566 25.68 -28.02 19.37
N ILE A 567 25.34 -26.74 19.57
CA ILE A 567 25.74 -25.65 18.69
C ILE A 567 26.53 -24.56 19.41
N LYS A 568 27.58 -24.10 18.73
CA LYS A 568 28.43 -22.98 19.16
C LYS A 568 28.00 -21.69 18.47
N GLN A 569 28.83 -20.64 18.48
CA GLN A 569 28.44 -19.31 17.97
C GLN A 569 27.95 -19.38 16.51
N ARG A 570 28.71 -20.06 15.65
CA ARG A 570 28.35 -20.23 14.22
C ARG A 570 27.05 -20.99 14.02
N GLY A 571 26.84 -22.07 14.76
CA GLY A 571 25.60 -22.85 14.69
C GLY A 571 24.39 -22.03 15.12
N LEU A 572 24.52 -21.21 16.17
CA LEU A 572 23.47 -20.27 16.58
C LEU A 572 23.09 -19.30 15.47
N MET A 573 24.08 -18.71 14.78
CA MET A 573 23.83 -17.77 13.67
C MET A 573 23.13 -18.45 12.50
N ASN A 574 23.57 -19.64 12.11
CA ASN A 574 22.95 -20.38 11.01
C ASN A 574 21.50 -20.77 11.31
N LEU A 575 21.22 -21.26 12.52
CA LEU A 575 19.84 -21.60 12.87
C LEU A 575 18.94 -20.37 13.02
N ALA A 576 19.50 -19.24 13.48
CA ALA A 576 18.78 -17.96 13.50
C ALA A 576 18.38 -17.52 12.08
N ILE A 577 19.27 -17.68 11.09
CA ILE A 577 18.94 -17.43 9.67
C ILE A 577 17.87 -18.41 9.17
N GLY A 578 17.93 -19.67 9.60
CA GLY A 578 16.84 -20.63 9.35
C GLY A 578 15.49 -20.16 9.89
N GLY A 579 15.50 -19.43 11.02
CA GLY A 579 14.30 -18.81 11.59
C GLY A 579 13.63 -17.80 10.65
N ASN A 580 14.41 -17.08 9.82
CA ASN A 580 13.87 -16.19 8.78
C ASN A 580 13.06 -16.96 7.73
N ILE A 581 13.58 -18.13 7.30
CA ILE A 581 12.90 -18.99 6.32
C ILE A 581 11.56 -19.45 6.91
N VAL A 582 11.60 -20.03 8.11
CA VAL A 582 10.41 -20.54 8.81
C VAL A 582 9.36 -19.45 9.00
N THR A 583 9.77 -18.27 9.47
CA THR A 583 8.86 -17.15 9.71
C THR A 583 8.27 -16.60 8.40
N SER A 584 9.08 -16.46 7.35
CA SER A 584 8.60 -15.99 6.04
C SER A 584 7.60 -16.96 5.39
N TRP A 585 7.81 -18.26 5.54
CA TRP A 585 6.88 -19.27 5.06
C TRP A 585 5.56 -19.26 5.83
N SER A 586 5.63 -19.22 7.16
CA SER A 586 4.45 -19.14 8.02
C SER A 586 3.61 -17.89 7.75
N TRP A 587 4.27 -16.75 7.53
CA TRP A 587 3.59 -15.47 7.36
C TRP A 587 3.09 -15.23 5.92
N PHE A 588 3.91 -15.47 4.89
CA PHE A 588 3.53 -15.27 3.49
C PHE A 588 3.08 -16.56 2.82
N GLY A 589 3.88 -17.64 2.93
CA GLY A 589 3.67 -18.91 2.24
C GLY A 589 2.31 -19.57 2.53
N THR A 590 1.84 -19.52 3.77
CA THR A 590 0.53 -20.09 4.15
C THR A 590 -0.65 -19.40 3.46
N ASN A 591 -0.55 -18.09 3.20
CA ASN A 591 -1.58 -17.35 2.42
C ASN A 591 -1.59 -17.76 0.94
N MET A 592 -0.49 -18.32 0.44
CA MET A 592 -0.36 -18.74 -0.95
C MET A 592 -0.97 -20.10 -1.23
N LEU A 593 -1.27 -20.89 -0.20
CA LEU A 593 -1.87 -22.21 -0.40
C LEU A 593 -3.33 -22.13 -0.80
N GLY A 594 -3.99 -20.97 -0.67
CA GLY A 594 -5.39 -20.77 -1.06
C GLY A 594 -6.42 -21.52 -0.22
N VAL A 595 -5.97 -22.44 0.66
CA VAL A 595 -6.78 -23.35 1.49
C VAL A 595 -6.80 -22.86 2.93
N GLY A 596 -7.97 -22.97 3.59
CA GLY A 596 -8.15 -22.65 5.01
C GLY A 596 -8.96 -21.37 5.27
N LEU A 597 -9.48 -21.23 6.49
CA LEU A 597 -10.40 -20.14 6.89
C LEU A 597 -9.72 -18.75 6.90
N HIS A 598 -8.40 -18.72 6.66
CA HIS A 598 -7.57 -17.53 6.74
C HIS A 598 -6.96 -17.06 5.40
N SER A 599 -7.32 -17.65 4.26
CA SER A 599 -6.74 -17.28 2.94
C SER A 599 -7.23 -15.90 2.47
N TYR A 600 -6.50 -14.83 2.82
CA TYR A 600 -6.95 -13.44 2.63
C TYR A 600 -6.22 -12.66 1.52
N GLY A 601 -5.30 -13.27 0.77
CA GLY A 601 -4.53 -12.55 -0.26
C GLY A 601 -3.63 -13.42 -1.13
N PHE A 602 -4.21 -14.20 -2.04
CA PHE A 602 -3.45 -14.99 -3.01
C PHE A 602 -2.73 -14.07 -4.00
N THR A 603 -1.40 -14.17 -4.09
CA THR A 603 -0.58 -13.36 -5.01
C THR A 603 0.58 -14.19 -5.58
N ASP A 604 0.50 -14.63 -6.84
CA ASP A 604 1.57 -15.44 -7.47
C ASP A 604 2.94 -14.74 -7.47
N ALA A 605 2.94 -13.41 -7.57
CA ALA A 605 4.17 -12.61 -7.51
C ALA A 605 4.91 -12.74 -6.16
N ALA A 606 4.17 -12.99 -5.08
CA ALA A 606 4.76 -13.20 -3.76
C ALA A 606 5.53 -14.54 -3.70
N PHE A 607 5.20 -15.52 -4.56
CA PHE A 607 5.83 -16.84 -4.53
C PHE A 607 7.27 -16.73 -5.02
N VAL A 608 7.47 -16.06 -6.14
CA VAL A 608 8.81 -15.82 -6.71
C VAL A 608 9.66 -15.02 -5.72
N ALA A 609 9.09 -13.98 -5.10
CA ALA A 609 9.79 -13.19 -4.10
C ALA A 609 10.15 -14.03 -2.85
N LEU A 610 9.23 -14.86 -2.37
CA LEU A 610 9.44 -15.75 -1.23
C LEU A 610 10.48 -16.83 -1.56
N SER A 611 10.41 -17.48 -2.71
CA SER A 611 11.41 -18.46 -3.16
C SER A 611 12.78 -17.82 -3.29
N GLY A 612 12.88 -16.64 -3.90
CA GLY A 612 14.13 -15.88 -3.99
C GLY A 612 14.69 -15.53 -2.60
N PHE A 613 13.82 -15.10 -1.67
CA PHE A 613 14.21 -14.86 -0.29
C PHE A 613 14.74 -16.14 0.38
N VAL A 614 14.01 -17.26 0.31
CA VAL A 614 14.43 -18.54 0.90
C VAL A 614 15.78 -19.00 0.34
N LEU A 615 15.96 -18.94 -0.99
CA LEU A 615 17.23 -19.27 -1.64
C LEU A 615 18.37 -18.38 -1.13
N SER A 616 18.13 -17.08 -0.94
CA SER A 616 19.14 -16.18 -0.36
C SER A 616 19.52 -16.58 1.07
N GLN A 617 18.55 -16.97 1.90
CA GLN A 617 18.82 -17.40 3.28
C GLN A 617 19.59 -18.72 3.31
N ILE A 618 19.23 -19.69 2.45
CA ILE A 618 19.97 -20.94 2.28
C ILE A 618 21.41 -20.67 1.84
N ALA A 619 21.62 -19.73 0.91
CA ALA A 619 22.97 -19.33 0.50
C ALA A 619 23.78 -18.76 1.68
N PHE A 620 23.20 -17.90 2.52
CA PHE A 620 23.88 -17.39 3.72
C PHE A 620 24.20 -18.49 4.74
N ILE A 621 23.30 -19.46 4.94
CA ILE A 621 23.56 -20.64 5.80
C ILE A 621 24.74 -21.45 5.23
N GLY A 622 24.75 -21.68 3.92
CA GLY A 622 25.85 -22.35 3.23
C GLY A 622 27.20 -21.64 3.43
N LEU A 623 27.21 -20.31 3.30
CA LEU A 623 28.38 -19.47 3.61
C LEU A 623 28.82 -19.63 5.07
N GLY A 624 27.87 -19.66 6.02
CA GLY A 624 28.12 -19.88 7.44
C GLY A 624 28.74 -21.25 7.76
N CYS A 625 28.47 -22.27 6.92
CA CYS A 625 29.01 -23.62 7.04
C CYS A 625 30.43 -23.80 6.45
N LEU A 626 30.97 -22.80 5.73
CA LEU A 626 32.32 -22.88 5.16
C LEU A 626 33.39 -23.14 6.24
N PRO A 627 34.48 -23.86 5.91
CA PRO A 627 35.57 -24.11 6.84
C PRO A 627 36.22 -22.80 7.32
N LEU A 628 36.67 -22.76 8.58
CA LEU A 628 37.25 -21.55 9.20
C LEU A 628 38.48 -21.02 8.44
N SER A 629 39.17 -21.86 7.68
CA SER A 629 40.27 -21.48 6.80
C SER A 629 39.86 -20.53 5.67
N LEU A 630 38.56 -20.40 5.37
CA LEU A 630 38.05 -19.43 4.41
C LEU A 630 37.58 -18.13 5.07
N TRP A 631 37.50 -18.09 6.40
CA TRP A 631 37.06 -16.91 7.13
C TRP A 631 38.24 -15.97 7.34
N ARG A 632 38.18 -14.79 6.70
CA ARG A 632 39.25 -13.79 6.79
C ARG A 632 39.51 -13.31 8.21
N SER A 633 38.50 -13.30 9.08
CA SER A 633 38.66 -12.92 10.49
C SER A 633 39.42 -13.96 11.31
N PHE A 634 39.44 -15.23 10.89
CA PHE A 634 40.12 -16.33 11.58
C PHE A 634 41.52 -16.63 11.00
N ASN A 635 41.80 -16.20 9.77
CA ASN A 635 43.13 -16.27 9.16
C ASN A 635 43.99 -15.05 9.55
N ARG A 636 44.54 -15.04 10.77
CA ARG A 636 45.66 -14.14 11.09
C ARG A 636 46.96 -14.75 10.54
N ARG A 637 47.55 -14.15 9.50
CA ARG A 637 49.00 -14.33 9.28
C ARG A 637 49.71 -13.51 10.36
N PRO A 638 50.66 -14.08 11.12
CA PRO A 638 51.46 -13.27 12.05
C PRO A 638 52.19 -12.19 11.25
N ALA A 639 52.15 -10.95 11.75
CA ALA A 639 53.05 -9.91 11.27
C ALA A 639 54.49 -10.35 11.58
N ALA A 640 55.40 -10.20 10.63
CA ALA A 640 56.80 -10.60 10.81
C ALA A 640 57.39 -9.97 12.08
N GLY A 641 57.72 -10.81 13.08
CA GLY A 641 58.45 -10.41 14.28
C GLY A 641 57.71 -10.41 15.62
N GLN A 642 56.46 -10.90 15.74
CA GLN A 642 55.82 -11.11 17.05
C GLN A 642 55.57 -12.60 17.33
N PRO A 643 55.93 -13.12 18.53
CA PRO A 643 55.70 -14.52 18.87
C PRO A 643 54.21 -14.84 18.95
N ASP A 644 53.87 -16.08 18.57
CA ASP A 644 52.50 -16.61 18.45
C ASP A 644 51.66 -16.40 19.71
N ALA A 645 50.82 -15.37 19.70
CA ALA A 645 49.66 -15.29 20.58
C ALA A 645 48.52 -16.11 19.97
N ALA A 646 48.62 -17.43 20.04
CA ALA A 646 47.62 -18.40 19.57
C ALA A 646 46.31 -18.43 20.40
N ALA A 647 45.89 -17.31 21.02
CA ALA A 647 44.82 -17.32 22.03
C ALA A 647 43.70 -16.27 21.84
N ALA A 648 43.42 -15.81 20.61
CA ALA A 648 42.32 -14.86 20.38
C ALA A 648 41.47 -15.16 19.13
N ALA A 649 41.21 -16.43 18.86
CA ALA A 649 40.13 -16.81 17.94
C ALA A 649 38.80 -16.80 18.72
N PRO A 650 37.71 -16.21 18.19
CA PRO A 650 36.37 -16.39 18.74
C PRO A 650 36.07 -17.90 18.88
N GLY A 651 35.54 -18.31 20.03
CA GLY A 651 35.43 -19.73 20.41
C GLY A 651 34.76 -20.60 19.34
N ARG A 652 35.39 -21.75 19.08
CA ARG A 652 34.91 -22.81 18.16
C ARG A 652 33.46 -23.21 18.40
#